data_AF-A0A814PWZ9-F1
#
_entry.id   AF-A0A814PWZ9-F1
#
_cell.length_a   1.000
_cell.length_b   1.000
_cell.length_c   1.000
_cell.angle_alpha   90.00
_cell.angle_beta   90.00
_cell.angle_gamma   90.00
#
_symmetry.space_group_name_H-M   'P 1'
#
loop_
_entity.id
_entity.type
_entity.pdbx_description
1 polymer ?
#
loop_
_entity_poly.entity_id
_entity_poly.type
_entity_poly.pdbx_seq_one_letter_code
_entity_poly.pdbx_strand_id
1 'polypeptide(L)'
;MATARLPNDDFYKNNDDKSLEIFSIIWLDANVDVKGARNTEVKLRSIINHIKKFQDVKQCQQYIKQASQKDRLVIIVSGRLGLEIVPYIHQLRQVISIYVYCMDKKNNEKWAYKFSKIKSVVVDLDELVSQITTDHKIQKKIEEPLSINIFSTGINAGKSTTGVNGQFVFSQILIDCLLQLKSTEIDENELIKLCVNEYEGNHTELSNLREFQEYYLPDKVLWWYTKETFFYKVLNAALRTQNIHVIFLFRSLIYDIYRQLQKYQCKNLKQDIAQFISVNSFFSTTDDRSTALFLLGDLTTQIDSERVLFEIDADPEIVNTKPFANVSEHSYFPVESEVLFMIGSIFRLNNINRDDNQIWIIKMTLCDEDEHDLKQVLMYMKQQIESREMNLRILGNLLWEMGKFDLAETYFTRSLKQIPLNDPLHISLYEDLGKLASQRGDYDMSMKWRQKLLTFKGKNPLATNVSVNKTNNSIGQSLPSNHINNNTKWKQHGITIVGGNGHGNQLNQLCGPEGIYVDDDHQAVYIADCCNNRIVKWKYGAKNGQVVAGGNGIGDRSDQLTLPNDVIFDKKNDSLIICDQGNRRVVRWSRQNGTKGETIISDIDCQSLTMDNNGDLYVSDGWKNEVRRWKQGETEGTTVAGGNEQGNRFDWATHIFVDKDHSIYVSDGDNHRVMKWMKRAKEGIIVAGGNGEGNSLTHLSLPQGVTVDHLGNVYVADCNNHRIMRWSEGSCEGTIVVGGNGEGRKPNQFTRPTDLSFDVEGNLYVTDWGNHRIQKFEIDLN
;
A
#
# COMPACT_ATOMS: atom_id res chain seq x y z
N MET A 1 20.93 38.88 34.58
CA MET A 1 21.89 39.79 33.91
C MET A 1 22.98 38.96 33.27
N ALA A 2 22.86 38.72 31.97
CA ALA A 2 23.94 38.41 31.02
C ALA A 2 23.27 38.32 29.63
N THR A 3 22.96 39.49 29.08
CA THR A 3 22.50 39.67 27.70
C THR A 3 23.67 39.36 26.77
N ALA A 4 23.65 38.19 26.13
CA ALA A 4 24.51 37.93 24.98
C ALA A 4 23.87 38.64 23.77
N ARG A 5 24.50 39.74 23.36
CA ARG A 5 24.14 40.55 22.19
C ARG A 5 24.24 39.69 20.93
N LEU A 6 23.16 39.65 20.15
CA LEU A 6 23.18 39.28 18.74
C LEU A 6 24.13 40.23 17.98
N PRO A 7 24.95 39.75 17.04
CA PRO A 7 25.76 40.63 16.20
C PRO A 7 24.87 41.35 15.17
N ASN A 8 24.74 42.67 15.36
CA ASN A 8 24.46 43.76 14.41
C ASN A 8 23.68 43.48 13.10
N ASP A 9 22.50 44.11 13.06
CA ASP A 9 21.50 44.31 12.01
C ASP A 9 21.92 45.12 10.74
N ASP A 10 23.17 45.05 10.25
CA ASP A 10 23.61 46.00 9.19
C ASP A 10 24.14 45.37 7.87
N PHE A 11 23.81 44.11 7.53
CA PHE A 11 24.29 43.50 6.27
C PHE A 11 23.24 43.01 5.25
N TYR A 12 21.94 43.19 5.48
CA TYR A 12 20.92 42.80 4.49
C TYR A 12 20.21 44.02 3.87
N LYS A 13 20.95 44.77 3.06
CA LYS A 13 20.35 45.61 2.02
C LYS A 13 20.25 44.81 0.72
N ASN A 14 19.00 44.58 0.30
CA ASN A 14 18.55 44.20 -1.04
C ASN A 14 19.33 43.09 -1.74
N ASN A 15 18.88 41.85 -1.54
CA ASN A 15 18.87 40.89 -2.63
C ASN A 15 17.45 40.33 -2.75
N ASP A 16 16.64 41.10 -3.48
CA ASP A 16 15.36 40.66 -4.00
C ASP A 16 15.48 39.27 -4.63
N ASP A 17 14.53 38.42 -4.28
CA ASP A 17 14.35 37.07 -4.83
C ASP A 17 14.41 37.05 -6.35
N LYS A 18 15.36 36.26 -6.86
CA LYS A 18 15.70 36.17 -8.28
C LYS A 18 15.44 34.79 -8.90
N SER A 19 15.09 33.76 -8.12
CA SER A 19 15.00 32.39 -8.66
C SER A 19 13.71 32.12 -9.45
N LEU A 20 13.86 31.56 -10.64
CA LEU A 20 12.88 31.29 -11.71
C LEU A 20 12.78 29.78 -12.02
N GLU A 21 12.97 28.91 -11.04
CA GLU A 21 13.11 27.44 -11.20
C GLU A 21 11.94 26.69 -11.86
N ILE A 22 10.78 27.32 -12.04
CA ILE A 22 9.64 26.76 -12.80
C ILE A 22 9.85 26.80 -14.33
N PHE A 23 10.89 27.50 -14.79
CA PHE A 23 11.22 27.66 -16.19
C PHE A 23 12.48 26.87 -16.54
N SER A 24 12.64 26.52 -17.81
CA SER A 24 13.94 26.11 -18.35
C SER A 24 14.49 27.22 -19.22
N ILE A 25 15.70 27.68 -18.90
CA ILE A 25 16.40 28.63 -19.77
C ILE A 25 17.17 27.84 -20.81
N ILE A 26 16.87 28.12 -22.08
CA ILE A 26 17.63 27.66 -23.23
C ILE A 26 18.48 28.81 -23.71
N TRP A 27 19.79 28.63 -23.71
CA TRP A 27 20.73 29.58 -24.25
C TRP A 27 21.32 29.07 -25.57
N LEU A 28 21.02 29.79 -26.64
CA LEU A 28 21.48 29.52 -28.00
C LEU A 28 22.41 30.65 -28.47
N ASP A 29 23.70 30.37 -28.46
CA ASP A 29 24.74 31.31 -28.90
C ASP A 29 25.86 30.53 -29.63
N ALA A 30 26.52 31.17 -30.58
CA ALA A 30 27.65 30.59 -31.29
C ALA A 30 28.91 30.51 -30.41
N ASN A 31 28.98 31.30 -29.33
CA ASN A 31 30.18 31.46 -28.48
C ASN A 31 30.00 30.90 -27.05
N VAL A 32 29.09 29.96 -26.85
CA VAL A 32 28.66 29.48 -25.52
C VAL A 32 29.81 28.91 -24.65
N ASP A 33 30.93 28.51 -25.24
CA ASP A 33 32.08 27.93 -24.51
C ASP A 33 33.23 28.93 -24.23
N VAL A 34 33.07 30.22 -24.59
CA VAL A 34 34.11 31.24 -24.45
C VAL A 34 34.13 31.83 -23.01
N LYS A 35 35.24 32.41 -22.55
CA LYS A 35 35.36 33.02 -21.19
C LYS A 35 34.25 34.02 -20.85
N GLY A 36 33.79 34.83 -21.81
CA GLY A 36 32.66 35.75 -21.62
C GLY A 36 31.34 35.02 -21.39
N ALA A 37 31.16 33.88 -22.03
CA ALA A 37 29.98 33.04 -21.88
C ALA A 37 29.89 32.36 -20.50
N ARG A 38 31.04 32.05 -19.87
CA ARG A 38 31.06 31.59 -18.47
C ARG A 38 30.55 32.66 -17.49
N ASN A 39 30.85 33.93 -17.72
CA ASN A 39 30.32 35.04 -16.91
C ASN A 39 28.80 35.19 -17.08
N THR A 40 28.31 35.06 -18.32
CA THR A 40 26.88 34.99 -18.64
C THR A 40 26.19 33.84 -17.92
N GLU A 41 26.77 32.64 -17.94
CA GLU A 41 26.25 31.48 -17.22
C GLU A 41 26.19 31.72 -15.72
N VAL A 42 27.24 32.28 -15.10
CA VAL A 42 27.25 32.58 -13.65
C VAL A 42 26.16 33.57 -13.28
N LYS A 43 25.93 34.63 -14.08
CA LYS A 43 24.85 35.58 -13.80
C LYS A 43 23.47 34.98 -14.03
N LEU A 44 23.28 34.14 -15.06
CA LEU A 44 22.02 33.42 -15.26
C LEU A 44 21.77 32.38 -14.16
N ARG A 45 22.82 31.74 -13.63
CA ARG A 45 22.72 30.83 -12.47
C ARG A 45 22.29 31.53 -11.18
N SER A 46 22.35 32.87 -11.12
CA SER A 46 21.76 33.63 -10.01
C SER A 46 20.24 33.69 -10.05
N ILE A 47 19.63 33.41 -11.21
CA ILE A 47 18.18 33.45 -11.42
C ILE A 47 17.57 32.11 -11.78
N ILE A 48 18.35 31.12 -12.25
CA ILE A 48 17.83 29.80 -12.59
C ILE A 48 18.90 28.72 -12.47
N ASN A 49 18.57 27.54 -11.95
CA ASN A 49 19.56 26.47 -11.78
C ASN A 49 19.79 25.64 -13.04
N HIS A 50 18.72 25.43 -13.83
CA HIS A 50 18.74 24.56 -15.00
C HIS A 50 18.85 25.38 -16.29
N ILE A 51 20.07 25.45 -16.83
CA ILE A 51 20.38 26.13 -18.11
C ILE A 51 20.80 25.08 -19.15
N LYS A 52 20.06 25.00 -20.26
CA LYS A 52 20.42 24.19 -21.42
C LYS A 52 21.11 25.07 -22.46
N LYS A 53 22.24 24.57 -22.98
CA LYS A 53 23.15 25.32 -23.86
C LYS A 53 23.21 24.66 -25.23
N PHE A 54 23.05 25.43 -26.29
CA PHE A 54 23.13 24.95 -27.67
C PHE A 54 23.99 25.89 -28.53
N GLN A 55 24.77 25.30 -29.42
CA GLN A 55 25.51 26.01 -30.48
C GLN A 55 24.86 25.84 -31.86
N ASP A 56 24.11 24.75 -32.04
CA ASP A 56 23.45 24.39 -33.29
C ASP A 56 21.93 24.61 -33.22
N VAL A 57 21.39 25.28 -34.24
CA VAL A 57 19.96 25.62 -34.33
C VAL A 57 19.09 24.38 -34.46
N LYS A 58 19.52 23.36 -35.20
CA LYS A 58 18.72 22.14 -35.43
C LYS A 58 18.61 21.32 -34.15
N GLN A 59 19.70 21.18 -33.39
CA GLN A 59 19.68 20.49 -32.09
C GLN A 59 18.77 21.22 -31.09
N CYS A 60 18.88 22.55 -31.01
CA CYS A 60 18.01 23.37 -30.16
C CYS A 60 16.54 23.21 -30.55
N GLN A 61 16.23 23.25 -31.86
CA GLN A 61 14.87 23.08 -32.36
C GLN A 61 14.31 21.68 -32.08
N GLN A 62 15.12 20.62 -32.23
CA GLN A 62 14.71 19.26 -31.91
C GLN A 62 14.40 19.11 -30.42
N TYR A 63 15.23 19.66 -29.54
CA TYR A 63 15.00 19.64 -28.10
C TYR A 63 13.69 20.34 -27.72
N ILE A 64 13.43 21.54 -28.26
CA ILE A 64 12.19 22.29 -28.00
C ILE A 64 10.95 21.53 -28.51
N LYS A 65 11.05 20.81 -29.62
CA LYS A 65 9.95 19.99 -30.17
C LYS A 65 9.68 18.71 -29.37
N GLN A 66 10.71 18.14 -28.75
CA GLN A 66 10.60 16.97 -27.90
C GLN A 66 10.13 17.32 -26.48
N ALA A 67 10.32 18.57 -26.05
CA ALA A 67 9.79 19.08 -24.79
C ALA A 67 8.25 19.01 -24.78
N SER A 68 7.69 18.69 -23.61
CA SER A 68 6.24 18.60 -23.40
C SER A 68 5.57 19.95 -23.67
N GLN A 69 4.33 19.93 -24.16
CA GLN A 69 3.53 21.17 -24.27
C GLN A 69 3.25 21.85 -22.92
N LYS A 70 3.49 21.13 -21.81
CA LYS A 70 3.40 21.64 -20.44
C LYS A 70 4.70 22.30 -19.95
N ASP A 71 5.82 22.09 -20.63
CA ASP A 71 7.11 22.69 -20.24
C ASP A 71 7.10 24.19 -20.54
N ARG A 72 7.74 24.99 -19.68
CA ARG A 72 7.81 26.45 -19.84
C ARG A 72 9.24 26.87 -20.16
N LEU A 73 9.48 27.22 -21.42
CA LEU A 73 10.80 27.50 -21.96
C LEU A 73 11.02 29.00 -22.15
N VAL A 74 12.05 29.52 -21.50
CA VAL A 74 12.59 30.87 -21.71
C VAL A 74 13.81 30.75 -22.61
N ILE A 75 13.82 31.45 -23.74
CA ILE A 75 14.88 31.27 -24.74
C ILE A 75 15.70 32.55 -24.86
N ILE A 76 17.01 32.41 -24.68
CA ILE A 76 17.99 33.46 -24.90
C ILE A 76 18.71 33.13 -26.21
N VAL A 77 18.56 33.97 -27.23
CA VAL A 77 19.17 33.77 -28.55
C VAL A 77 20.13 34.90 -28.90
N SER A 78 21.25 34.58 -29.54
CA SER A 78 22.06 35.60 -30.20
C SER A 78 21.34 36.16 -31.43
N GLY A 79 21.62 37.40 -31.83
CA GLY A 79 20.90 38.05 -32.94
C GLY A 79 20.91 37.23 -34.24
N ARG A 80 22.06 36.68 -34.63
CA ARG A 80 22.19 35.86 -35.86
C ARG A 80 21.38 34.56 -35.78
N LEU A 81 21.48 33.83 -34.67
CA LEU A 81 20.78 32.54 -34.51
C LEU A 81 19.28 32.74 -34.26
N GLY A 82 18.91 33.88 -33.65
CA GLY A 82 17.53 34.29 -33.43
C GLY A 82 16.76 34.45 -34.74
N LEU A 83 17.37 35.10 -35.74
CA LEU A 83 16.78 35.26 -37.08
C LEU A 83 16.43 33.90 -37.73
N GLU A 84 17.21 32.86 -37.44
CA GLU A 84 17.02 31.52 -38.00
C GLU A 84 15.97 30.71 -37.21
N ILE A 85 16.04 30.70 -35.88
CA ILE A 85 15.23 29.78 -35.07
C ILE A 85 13.84 30.32 -34.71
N VAL A 86 13.71 31.63 -34.44
CA VAL A 86 12.48 32.21 -33.90
C VAL A 86 11.24 31.99 -34.79
N PRO A 87 11.32 32.12 -36.14
CA PRO A 87 10.19 31.83 -37.02
C PRO A 87 9.58 30.43 -36.84
N TYR A 88 10.35 29.45 -36.37
CA TYR A 88 9.90 28.07 -36.19
C TYR A 88 9.39 27.75 -34.79
N ILE A 89 9.82 28.50 -33.77
CA ILE A 89 9.53 28.18 -32.37
C ILE A 89 8.55 29.16 -31.71
N HIS A 90 8.36 30.36 -32.26
CA HIS A 90 7.54 31.39 -31.63
C HIS A 90 6.06 31.00 -31.47
N GLN A 91 5.56 30.06 -32.28
CA GLN A 91 4.17 29.59 -32.20
C GLN A 91 4.00 28.44 -31.21
N LEU A 92 5.09 27.82 -30.76
CA LEU A 92 5.04 26.66 -29.88
C LEU A 92 4.59 27.07 -28.48
N ARG A 93 3.58 26.38 -27.93
CA ARG A 93 2.95 26.71 -26.64
C ARG A 93 3.96 26.71 -25.48
N GLN A 94 4.87 25.74 -25.48
CA GLN A 94 5.91 25.58 -24.47
C GLN A 94 6.93 26.72 -24.44
N VAL A 95 7.06 27.50 -25.53
CA VAL A 95 7.94 28.68 -25.56
C VAL A 95 7.15 29.87 -25.03
N ILE A 96 7.54 30.38 -23.87
CA ILE A 96 6.78 31.44 -23.17
C ILE A 96 7.35 32.84 -23.40
N SER A 97 8.67 32.95 -23.55
CA SER A 97 9.36 34.22 -23.79
C SER A 97 10.68 33.99 -24.49
N ILE A 98 11.04 34.93 -25.36
CA ILE A 98 12.28 34.94 -26.11
C ILE A 98 12.99 36.27 -25.84
N TYR A 99 14.26 36.21 -25.50
CA TYR A 99 15.13 37.36 -25.27
C TYR A 99 16.28 37.31 -26.27
N VAL A 100 16.51 38.43 -26.95
CA VAL A 100 17.56 38.53 -27.97
C VAL A 100 18.75 39.23 -27.36
N TYR A 101 19.83 38.48 -27.10
CA TYR A 101 21.05 39.02 -26.53
C TYR A 101 22.06 39.33 -27.65
N CYS A 102 22.25 40.60 -27.98
CA CYS A 102 23.11 40.99 -29.11
C CYS A 102 23.66 42.41 -28.99
N MET A 103 24.84 42.67 -29.55
CA MET A 103 25.47 44.00 -29.57
C MET A 103 24.76 45.00 -30.51
N ASP A 104 24.09 44.52 -31.57
CA ASP A 104 23.42 45.36 -32.57
C ASP A 104 21.90 45.49 -32.29
N LYS A 105 21.57 46.32 -31.29
CA LYS A 105 20.20 46.48 -30.79
C LYS A 105 19.23 46.99 -31.87
N LYS A 106 19.57 48.07 -32.58
CA LYS A 106 18.66 48.75 -33.53
C LYS A 106 18.18 47.86 -34.68
N ASN A 107 19.04 47.01 -35.22
CA ASN A 107 18.66 46.13 -36.33
C ASN A 107 17.79 44.95 -35.86
N ASN A 108 18.09 44.40 -34.68
CA ASN A 108 17.34 43.30 -34.11
C ASN A 108 15.98 43.73 -33.55
N GLU A 109 15.84 44.95 -33.04
CA GLU A 109 14.55 45.49 -32.57
C GLU A 109 13.49 45.54 -33.68
N LYS A 110 13.85 46.04 -34.87
CA LYS A 110 12.93 46.11 -36.03
C LYS A 110 12.38 44.75 -36.42
N TRP A 111 13.20 43.71 -36.29
CA TRP A 111 12.78 42.34 -36.55
C TRP A 111 11.98 41.75 -35.38
N ALA A 112 12.38 42.05 -34.14
CA ALA A 112 11.77 41.53 -32.93
C ALA A 112 10.28 41.89 -32.82
N TYR A 113 9.89 43.11 -33.23
CA TYR A 113 8.50 43.56 -33.25
C TYR A 113 7.54 42.68 -34.07
N LYS A 114 8.07 41.83 -34.97
CA LYS A 114 7.25 40.91 -35.77
C LYS A 114 6.77 39.69 -34.98
N PHE A 115 7.30 39.43 -33.78
CA PHE A 115 7.00 38.25 -32.99
C PHE A 115 6.58 38.62 -31.57
N SER A 116 5.33 38.31 -31.21
CA SER A 116 4.73 38.64 -29.90
C SER A 116 5.41 37.99 -28.70
N LYS A 117 6.17 36.90 -28.91
CA LYS A 117 6.89 36.19 -27.84
C LYS A 117 8.30 36.73 -27.59
N ILE A 118 8.82 37.60 -28.45
CA ILE A 118 10.07 38.32 -28.15
C ILE A 118 9.73 39.44 -27.17
N LYS A 119 10.29 39.37 -25.96
CA LYS A 119 10.03 40.34 -24.89
C LYS A 119 10.94 41.55 -25.00
N SER A 120 12.22 41.33 -25.31
CA SER A 120 13.17 42.40 -25.47
C SER A 120 14.41 42.01 -26.29
N VAL A 121 15.09 43.05 -26.79
CA VAL A 121 16.41 42.99 -27.38
C VAL A 121 17.37 43.69 -26.45
N VAL A 122 18.34 42.94 -25.93
CA VAL A 122 19.18 43.35 -24.81
C VAL A 122 20.65 43.29 -25.21
N VAL A 123 21.40 44.31 -24.79
CA VAL A 123 22.84 44.47 -25.03
C VAL A 123 23.66 44.17 -23.77
N ASP A 124 23.09 44.45 -22.60
CA ASP A 124 23.74 44.27 -21.32
C ASP A 124 23.22 43.04 -20.56
N LEU A 125 24.11 42.36 -19.85
CA LEU A 125 23.77 41.12 -19.16
C LEU A 125 22.97 41.36 -17.87
N ASP A 126 23.21 42.47 -17.17
CA ASP A 126 22.45 42.83 -15.96
C ASP A 126 21.05 43.32 -16.34
N GLU A 127 20.91 44.05 -17.45
CA GLU A 127 19.61 44.38 -18.07
C GLU A 127 18.82 43.09 -18.41
N LEU A 128 19.49 42.11 -19.03
CA LEU A 128 18.86 40.85 -19.43
C LEU A 128 18.33 40.07 -18.21
N VAL A 129 19.18 39.92 -17.20
CA VAL A 129 18.83 39.24 -15.95
C VAL A 129 17.70 39.96 -15.23
N SER A 130 17.76 41.29 -15.13
CA SER A 130 16.71 42.10 -14.51
C SER A 130 15.38 41.94 -15.22
N GLN A 131 15.37 41.97 -16.55
CA GLN A 131 14.15 41.91 -17.33
C GLN A 131 13.51 40.52 -17.31
N ILE A 132 14.31 39.47 -17.43
CA ILE A 132 13.85 38.08 -17.25
C ILE A 132 13.23 37.92 -15.85
N THR A 133 13.87 38.48 -14.82
CA THR A 133 13.37 38.42 -13.44
C THR A 133 12.03 39.15 -13.31
N THR A 134 11.93 40.40 -13.76
CA THR A 134 10.71 41.20 -13.66
C THR A 134 9.53 40.58 -14.42
N ASP A 135 9.75 40.16 -15.66
CA ASP A 135 8.70 39.61 -16.52
C ASP A 135 8.09 38.33 -15.95
N HIS A 136 8.87 37.54 -15.20
CA HIS A 136 8.47 36.23 -14.69
C HIS A 136 8.24 36.15 -13.18
N LYS A 137 8.60 37.18 -12.40
CA LYS A 137 8.36 37.27 -10.94
C LYS A 137 6.86 37.33 -10.59
N ILE A 138 6.05 38.02 -11.40
CA ILE A 138 4.58 38.11 -11.19
C ILE A 138 3.88 36.77 -11.47
N GLN A 139 4.36 36.01 -12.46
CA GLN A 139 3.78 34.71 -12.81
C GLN A 139 4.19 33.59 -11.84
N LYS A 140 5.34 33.74 -11.16
CA LYS A 140 5.83 32.79 -10.15
C LYS A 140 4.90 32.69 -8.93
N LYS A 141 4.34 33.80 -8.44
CA LYS A 141 3.41 33.80 -7.28
C LYS A 141 2.05 33.13 -7.55
N ILE A 142 1.68 32.89 -8.82
CA ILE A 142 0.32 32.46 -9.22
C ILE A 142 0.27 30.98 -9.69
N GLU A 143 1.42 30.34 -9.95
CA GLU A 143 1.46 29.05 -10.68
C GLU A 143 2.21 27.92 -9.97
N GLU A 144 2.09 27.79 -8.64
CA GLU A 144 2.41 26.51 -7.99
C GLU A 144 1.19 25.58 -8.06
N PRO A 145 1.18 24.54 -8.92
CA PRO A 145 0.03 23.65 -8.99
C PRO A 145 -0.05 22.84 -7.69
N LEU A 146 -1.11 23.06 -6.94
CA LEU A 146 -1.44 22.29 -5.74
C LEU A 146 -1.78 20.86 -6.14
N SER A 147 -1.16 19.89 -5.47
CA SER A 147 -1.52 18.48 -5.57
C SER A 147 -2.82 18.24 -4.79
N ILE A 148 -3.95 18.40 -5.48
CA ILE A 148 -5.31 18.27 -4.92
C ILE A 148 -5.86 16.88 -5.24
N ASN A 149 -6.24 16.13 -4.21
CA ASN A 149 -7.02 14.90 -4.35
C ASN A 149 -8.48 15.17 -3.95
N ILE A 150 -9.44 14.79 -4.78
CA ILE A 150 -10.88 14.93 -4.51
C ILE A 150 -11.49 13.55 -4.31
N PHE A 151 -12.28 13.37 -3.25
CA PHE A 151 -12.95 12.09 -2.96
C PHE A 151 -14.30 12.30 -2.23
N SER A 152 -15.15 11.26 -2.25
CA SER A 152 -16.48 11.28 -1.62
C SER A 152 -16.70 10.02 -0.77
N THR A 153 -17.35 10.18 0.38
CA THR A 153 -17.62 9.12 1.36
C THR A 153 -19.11 8.73 1.43
N GLY A 154 -19.98 9.31 0.58
CA GLY A 154 -21.44 9.18 0.68
C GLY A 154 -22.05 7.95 -0.03
N ILE A 155 -23.15 7.44 0.54
CA ILE A 155 -23.87 6.20 0.16
C ILE A 155 -24.47 6.22 -1.27
N ASN A 156 -24.60 7.40 -1.91
CA ASN A 156 -25.23 7.56 -3.24
C ASN A 156 -24.29 8.14 -4.33
N ALA A 157 -22.97 7.98 -4.22
CA ALA A 157 -22.04 8.39 -5.29
C ALA A 157 -21.95 7.31 -6.38
N GLY A 158 -22.75 7.46 -7.44
CA GLY A 158 -22.80 6.55 -8.56
C GLY A 158 -21.50 6.47 -9.38
N LYS A 159 -21.16 5.25 -9.78
CA LYS A 159 -20.43 4.89 -11.02
C LYS A 159 -19.09 5.59 -11.26
N SER A 160 -18.09 5.23 -10.45
CA SER A 160 -16.74 4.90 -10.94
C SER A 160 -16.08 3.91 -9.98
N THR A 161 -15.67 2.75 -10.50
CA THR A 161 -15.23 1.55 -9.79
C THR A 161 -13.78 1.61 -9.24
N THR A 162 -13.30 2.77 -8.77
CA THR A 162 -11.93 2.94 -8.23
C THR A 162 -11.78 4.06 -7.16
N GLY A 163 -12.88 4.55 -6.58
CA GLY A 163 -12.99 5.91 -6.05
C GLY A 163 -12.69 6.22 -4.57
N VAL A 164 -12.24 5.27 -3.73
CA VAL A 164 -11.38 5.66 -2.60
C VAL A 164 -9.98 5.62 -3.18
N ASN A 165 -9.42 6.78 -3.51
CA ASN A 165 -8.11 6.86 -4.13
C ASN A 165 -7.10 6.20 -3.16
N GLY A 166 -6.71 4.95 -3.39
CA GLY A 166 -5.76 4.24 -2.51
C GLY A 166 -4.49 5.07 -2.31
N GLN A 167 -4.12 5.85 -3.33
CA GLN A 167 -3.04 6.84 -3.28
C GLN A 167 -3.26 7.93 -2.21
N PHE A 168 -4.48 8.40 -1.98
CA PHE A 168 -4.80 9.38 -0.92
C PHE A 168 -4.54 8.78 0.46
N VAL A 169 -5.07 7.59 0.75
CA VAL A 169 -4.92 7.00 2.09
C VAL A 169 -3.47 6.61 2.35
N PHE A 170 -2.79 6.03 1.36
CA PHE A 170 -1.35 5.77 1.44
C PHE A 170 -0.52 7.05 1.59
N SER A 171 -0.94 8.18 0.99
CA SER A 171 -0.26 9.47 1.17
C SER A 171 -0.39 10.01 2.59
N GLN A 172 -1.58 9.93 3.19
CA GLN A 172 -1.81 10.35 4.59
C GLN A 172 -0.96 9.54 5.56
N ILE A 173 -0.95 8.22 5.37
CA ILE A 173 -0.15 7.29 6.18
C ILE A 173 1.35 7.51 5.98
N LEU A 174 1.79 7.74 4.75
CA LEU A 174 3.18 8.01 4.45
C LEU A 174 3.64 9.28 5.17
N ILE A 175 2.84 10.34 5.17
CA ILE A 175 3.14 11.58 5.90
C ILE A 175 3.26 11.28 7.40
N ASP A 176 2.30 10.57 7.99
CA ASP A 176 2.33 10.22 9.42
C ASP A 176 3.54 9.34 9.78
N CYS A 177 3.88 8.40 8.90
CA CYS A 177 5.05 7.54 9.03
C CYS A 177 6.33 8.38 9.02
N LEU A 178 6.45 9.32 8.09
CA LEU A 178 7.63 10.18 7.96
C LEU A 178 7.79 11.11 9.17
N LEU A 179 6.68 11.65 9.71
CA LEU A 179 6.69 12.51 10.90
C LEU A 179 7.16 11.79 12.17
N GLN A 180 6.98 10.47 12.25
CA GLN A 180 7.38 9.68 13.43
C GLN A 180 8.79 9.08 13.31
N LEU A 181 9.39 9.08 12.10
CA LEU A 181 10.73 8.54 11.87
C LEU A 181 11.80 9.53 12.31
N LYS A 182 12.70 9.07 13.19
CA LYS A 182 13.86 9.87 13.61
C LYS A 182 14.81 10.10 12.42
N SER A 183 15.36 11.31 12.35
CA SER A 183 16.45 11.64 11.43
C SER A 183 17.80 11.21 11.99
N THR A 184 18.71 10.80 11.12
CA THR A 184 20.11 10.49 11.45
C THR A 184 21.03 11.47 10.74
N GLU A 185 22.25 11.65 11.27
CA GLU A 185 23.29 12.49 10.65
C GLU A 185 23.62 12.07 9.21
N ILE A 186 23.42 10.78 8.87
CA ILE A 186 23.60 10.26 7.50
C ILE A 186 22.54 10.86 6.56
N ASP A 187 21.29 10.98 7.02
CA ASP A 187 20.19 11.52 6.23
C ASP A 187 20.38 13.03 6.00
N GLU A 188 20.84 13.76 7.03
CA GLU A 188 21.13 15.19 6.94
C GLU A 188 22.26 15.46 5.94
N ASN A 189 23.35 14.70 6.01
CA ASN A 189 24.46 14.83 5.05
C ASN A 189 24.03 14.49 3.62
N GLU A 190 23.14 13.51 3.44
CA GLU A 190 22.58 13.17 2.14
C GLU A 190 21.70 14.30 1.58
N LEU A 191 20.86 14.92 2.42
CA LEU A 191 20.07 16.09 2.06
C LEU A 191 20.97 17.24 1.59
N ILE A 192 21.99 17.58 2.38
CA ILE A 192 22.94 18.63 2.03
C ILE A 192 23.62 18.33 0.70
N LYS A 193 24.11 17.09 0.51
CA LYS A 193 24.78 16.70 -0.73
C LYS A 193 23.85 16.80 -1.93
N LEU A 194 22.58 16.41 -1.76
CA LEU A 194 21.55 16.57 -2.78
C LEU A 194 21.37 18.05 -3.15
N CYS A 195 21.24 18.93 -2.16
CA CYS A 195 21.14 20.37 -2.39
C CYS A 195 22.40 20.96 -3.04
N VAL A 196 23.60 20.56 -2.62
CA VAL A 196 24.86 21.02 -3.24
C VAL A 196 24.91 20.65 -4.73
N ASN A 197 24.49 19.44 -5.08
CA ASN A 197 24.46 18.99 -6.46
C ASN A 197 23.37 19.71 -7.27
N GLU A 198 22.18 19.90 -6.69
CA GLU A 198 21.05 20.57 -7.35
C GLU A 198 21.39 22.04 -7.68
N TYR A 199 22.10 22.71 -6.77
CA TYR A 199 22.48 24.12 -6.90
C TYR A 199 23.93 24.31 -7.35
N GLU A 200 24.52 23.34 -8.06
CA GLU A 200 25.89 23.44 -8.56
C GLU A 200 26.06 24.70 -9.44
N GLY A 201 27.02 25.56 -9.05
CA GLY A 201 27.29 26.83 -9.72
C GLY A 201 26.37 28.00 -9.35
N ASN A 202 25.37 27.80 -8.48
CA ASN A 202 24.58 28.88 -7.89
C ASN A 202 25.18 29.33 -6.55
N HIS A 203 26.08 30.31 -6.60
CA HIS A 203 26.81 30.77 -5.41
C HIS A 203 25.92 31.32 -4.28
N THR A 204 24.78 31.91 -4.64
CA THR A 204 23.83 32.48 -3.66
C THR A 204 23.17 31.36 -2.86
N GLU A 205 22.62 30.34 -3.53
CA GLU A 205 21.96 29.23 -2.84
C GLU A 205 22.96 28.35 -2.08
N LEU A 206 24.16 28.15 -2.61
CA LEU A 206 25.24 27.48 -1.88
C LEU A 206 25.75 28.28 -0.66
N SER A 207 25.54 29.60 -0.63
CA SER A 207 25.79 30.42 0.56
C SER A 207 24.66 30.27 1.59
N ASN A 208 23.40 30.33 1.15
CA ASN A 208 22.23 30.08 2.00
C ASN A 208 22.28 28.68 2.63
N LEU A 209 22.72 27.67 1.87
CA LEU A 209 22.89 26.31 2.37
C LEU A 209 23.95 26.22 3.47
N ARG A 210 25.08 26.93 3.32
CA ARG A 210 26.13 26.99 4.36
C ARG A 210 25.65 27.70 5.63
N GLU A 211 24.94 28.82 5.46
CA GLU A 211 24.31 29.53 6.58
C GLU A 211 23.30 28.64 7.31
N PHE A 212 22.48 27.90 6.57
CA PHE A 212 21.55 26.93 7.14
C PHE A 212 22.27 25.85 7.95
N GLN A 213 23.35 25.27 7.43
CA GLN A 213 24.11 24.24 8.15
C GLN A 213 24.74 24.74 9.45
N GLU A 214 25.16 26.01 9.50
CA GLU A 214 25.88 26.57 10.64
C GLU A 214 24.92 27.12 11.71
N TYR A 215 23.76 27.65 11.30
CA TYR A 215 22.88 28.44 12.17
C TYR A 215 21.44 27.91 12.28
N TYR A 216 21.10 26.77 11.67
CA TYR A 216 19.77 26.19 11.80
C TYR A 216 19.44 25.84 13.25
N LEU A 217 18.26 26.28 13.70
CA LEU A 217 17.67 25.90 14.97
C LEU A 217 16.21 25.47 14.75
N PRO A 218 15.72 24.40 15.41
CA PRO A 218 14.34 23.93 15.25
C PRO A 218 13.26 24.97 15.54
N ASP A 219 13.52 25.97 16.38
CA ASP A 219 12.61 27.07 16.70
C ASP A 219 12.58 28.19 15.63
N LYS A 220 13.45 28.12 14.63
CA LYS A 220 13.52 29.05 13.49
C LYS A 220 13.12 28.43 12.14
N VAL A 221 12.54 27.23 12.15
CA VAL A 221 12.19 26.50 10.92
C VAL A 221 11.20 27.25 10.02
N LEU A 222 10.20 27.95 10.56
CA LEU A 222 9.23 28.72 9.77
C LEU A 222 9.87 29.90 9.05
N TRP A 223 10.84 30.56 9.69
CA TRP A 223 11.63 31.62 9.07
C TRP A 223 12.43 31.09 7.88
N TRP A 224 13.07 29.92 8.05
CA TRP A 224 13.83 29.29 6.98
C TRP A 224 12.96 28.75 5.85
N TYR A 225 11.77 28.24 6.17
CA TYR A 225 10.81 27.77 5.18
C TYR A 225 10.23 28.92 4.37
N THR A 226 9.88 30.04 4.99
CA THR A 226 9.29 31.22 4.31
C THR A 226 10.34 32.06 3.58
N LYS A 227 11.63 31.92 3.91
CA LYS A 227 12.72 32.44 3.08
C LYS A 227 12.74 31.66 1.77
N GLU A 228 12.58 32.32 0.61
CA GLU A 228 12.60 31.67 -0.73
C GLU A 228 14.01 31.16 -1.11
N THR A 229 14.56 30.22 -0.34
CA THR A 229 15.86 29.59 -0.56
C THR A 229 15.68 28.15 -1.03
N PHE A 230 16.78 27.41 -1.13
CA PHE A 230 16.78 25.97 -1.37
C PHE A 230 15.75 25.21 -0.53
N PHE A 231 15.50 25.59 0.73
CA PHE A 231 14.58 24.87 1.61
C PHE A 231 13.15 24.91 1.05
N TYR A 232 12.56 26.10 0.89
CA TYR A 232 11.23 26.26 0.29
C TYR A 232 11.14 25.55 -1.07
N LYS A 233 12.12 25.79 -1.94
CA LYS A 233 12.11 25.36 -3.34
C LYS A 233 12.18 23.86 -3.49
N VAL A 234 13.16 23.21 -2.86
CA VAL A 234 13.37 21.76 -2.97
C VAL A 234 12.23 21.00 -2.29
N LEU A 235 11.78 21.47 -1.12
CA LEU A 235 10.70 20.81 -0.40
C LEU A 235 9.38 20.89 -1.16
N ASN A 236 8.95 22.08 -1.62
CA ASN A 236 7.70 22.23 -2.35
C ASN A 236 7.76 21.54 -3.74
N ALA A 237 8.92 21.50 -4.39
CA ALA A 237 9.12 20.69 -5.60
C ALA A 237 8.96 19.18 -5.32
N ALA A 238 9.51 18.69 -4.21
CA ALA A 238 9.40 17.29 -3.81
C ALA A 238 7.96 16.90 -3.46
N LEU A 239 7.23 17.75 -2.74
CA LEU A 239 5.82 17.53 -2.39
C LEU A 239 4.93 17.49 -3.63
N ARG A 240 5.15 18.41 -4.59
CA ARG A 240 4.42 18.46 -5.86
C ARG A 240 4.68 17.25 -6.75
N THR A 241 5.93 16.82 -6.85
CA THR A 241 6.32 15.65 -7.65
C THR A 241 6.11 14.32 -6.92
N GLN A 242 5.65 14.35 -5.66
CA GLN A 242 5.57 13.19 -4.77
C GLN A 242 6.90 12.42 -4.71
N ASN A 243 8.02 13.13 -4.67
CA ASN A 243 9.34 12.54 -4.53
C ASN A 243 9.55 12.08 -3.08
N ILE A 244 9.09 10.87 -2.79
CA ILE A 244 9.08 10.27 -1.45
C ILE A 244 10.46 10.29 -0.80
N HIS A 245 11.53 10.06 -1.57
CA HIS A 245 12.88 10.02 -1.02
C HIS A 245 13.34 11.41 -0.55
N VAL A 246 13.08 12.46 -1.33
CA VAL A 246 13.42 13.83 -0.91
C VAL A 246 12.55 14.25 0.28
N ILE A 247 11.25 13.91 0.29
CA ILE A 247 10.37 14.18 1.45
C ILE A 247 10.89 13.45 2.70
N PHE A 248 11.38 12.22 2.56
CA PHE A 248 12.04 11.49 3.65
C PHE A 248 13.29 12.23 4.16
N LEU A 249 14.13 12.78 3.29
CA LEU A 249 15.30 13.56 3.73
C LEU A 249 14.92 14.84 4.47
N PHE A 250 13.80 15.48 4.10
CA PHE A 250 13.26 16.67 4.76
C PHE A 250 12.43 16.37 6.03
N ARG A 251 12.21 15.11 6.41
CA ARG A 251 11.21 14.73 7.43
C ARG A 251 11.40 15.38 8.80
N SER A 252 12.64 15.58 9.27
CA SER A 252 12.92 16.28 10.53
C SER A 252 12.50 17.74 10.46
N LEU A 253 12.77 18.41 9.35
CA LEU A 253 12.39 19.80 9.11
C LEU A 253 10.87 19.95 9.00
N ILE A 254 10.19 19.00 8.34
CA ILE A 254 8.73 18.93 8.28
C ILE A 254 8.14 18.72 9.68
N TYR A 255 8.78 17.88 10.52
CA TYR A 255 8.38 17.68 11.91
C TYR A 255 8.60 18.93 12.78
N ASP A 256 9.67 19.68 12.56
CA ASP A 256 9.90 20.97 13.24
C ASP A 256 8.84 22.00 12.84
N ILE A 257 8.44 22.06 11.56
CA ILE A 257 7.32 22.90 11.09
C ILE A 257 6.02 22.49 11.80
N TYR A 258 5.72 21.19 11.85
CA TYR A 258 4.55 20.66 12.56
C TYR A 258 4.49 21.14 14.01
N ARG A 259 5.61 21.01 14.75
CA ARG A 259 5.72 21.43 16.17
C ARG A 259 5.51 22.92 16.34
N GLN A 260 6.00 23.74 15.42
CA GLN A 260 5.80 25.19 15.47
C GLN A 260 4.35 25.58 15.14
N LEU A 261 3.76 25.01 14.10
CA LEU A 261 2.35 25.28 13.75
C LEU A 261 1.40 24.91 14.89
N GLN A 262 1.63 23.78 15.59
CA GLN A 262 0.86 23.43 16.78
C GLN A 262 0.94 24.49 17.89
N LYS A 263 2.10 25.12 18.05
CA LYS A 263 2.32 26.16 19.07
C LYS A 263 1.58 27.46 18.74
N TYR A 264 1.30 27.73 17.46
CA TYR A 264 0.81 29.03 16.97
C TYR A 264 -0.63 29.00 16.40
N GLN A 265 -1.43 27.98 16.74
CA GLN A 265 -2.79 27.79 16.18
C GLN A 265 -3.73 29.00 16.29
N CYS A 266 -4.50 29.27 15.22
CA CYS A 266 -5.47 30.38 15.07
C CYS A 266 -6.90 29.97 15.46
N LYS A 267 -7.73 30.89 16.00
CA LYS A 267 -9.10 30.61 16.53
C LYS A 267 -10.29 30.89 15.57
N ASN A 268 -11.19 29.90 15.46
CA ASN A 268 -12.60 29.87 15.00
C ASN A 268 -12.99 30.28 13.57
N LEU A 269 -13.90 29.50 12.95
CA LEU A 269 -15.05 29.87 12.08
C LEU A 269 -15.99 28.61 11.91
N LYS A 270 -17.19 28.68 11.27
CA LYS A 270 -18.13 27.54 11.09
C LYS A 270 -19.01 27.59 9.80
N GLN A 271 -19.17 26.47 9.05
CA GLN A 271 -20.43 25.76 8.63
C GLN A 271 -20.32 24.84 7.37
N ASP A 272 -21.12 23.75 7.34
CA ASP A 272 -21.05 22.52 6.49
C ASP A 272 -21.83 22.46 5.16
N ILE A 273 -21.37 21.56 4.24
CA ILE A 273 -22.10 20.48 3.48
C ILE A 273 -21.05 19.54 2.79
N ALA A 274 -21.45 18.34 2.28
CA ALA A 274 -20.63 17.11 2.20
C ALA A 274 -19.94 16.74 0.84
N GLN A 275 -18.67 17.14 0.64
CA GLN A 275 -17.64 16.50 -0.24
C GLN A 275 -16.21 16.76 0.32
N PHE A 276 -15.13 16.02 -0.02
CA PHE A 276 -13.79 16.24 0.56
C PHE A 276 -12.66 16.51 -0.46
N ILE A 277 -11.70 17.34 -0.07
CA ILE A 277 -10.46 17.71 -0.75
C ILE A 277 -9.27 17.45 0.18
N SER A 278 -8.21 16.80 -0.30
CA SER A 278 -6.94 16.71 0.42
C SER A 278 -5.83 17.42 -0.34
N VAL A 279 -5.01 18.19 0.38
CA VAL A 279 -3.87 18.91 -0.17
C VAL A 279 -2.57 18.25 0.32
N ASN A 280 -1.84 17.64 -0.61
CA ASN A 280 -0.59 16.92 -0.31
C ASN A 280 0.66 17.83 -0.31
N SER A 281 0.48 19.12 0.00
CA SER A 281 1.54 20.13 0.02
C SER A 281 1.23 21.14 1.12
N PHE A 282 2.23 21.91 1.53
CA PHE A 282 1.99 23.05 2.39
C PHE A 282 1.11 24.03 1.64
N PHE A 283 0.12 24.58 2.33
CA PHE A 283 -0.88 25.44 1.73
C PHE A 283 -0.91 26.75 2.50
N SER A 284 -0.51 27.84 1.83
CA SER A 284 -0.55 29.18 2.39
C SER A 284 -1.75 29.97 1.88
N THR A 285 -2.31 30.80 2.75
CA THR A 285 -3.43 31.70 2.47
C THR A 285 -3.32 32.93 3.37
N THR A 286 -4.35 33.78 3.39
CA THR A 286 -4.43 34.97 4.25
C THR A 286 -5.76 35.00 5.00
N ASP A 287 -5.76 35.57 6.21
CA ASP A 287 -6.96 35.87 6.98
C ASP A 287 -7.60 37.23 6.58
N ASP A 288 -6.91 38.03 5.76
CA ASP A 288 -7.43 39.29 5.22
C ASP A 288 -8.03 39.11 3.82
N ARG A 289 -9.35 39.30 3.74
CA ARG A 289 -10.11 39.24 2.48
C ARG A 289 -9.59 40.24 1.44
N SER A 290 -9.12 41.42 1.86
CA SER A 290 -8.66 42.45 0.93
C SER A 290 -7.37 42.02 0.24
N THR A 291 -6.44 41.46 1.00
CA THR A 291 -5.21 40.84 0.50
C THR A 291 -5.51 39.67 -0.43
N ALA A 292 -6.46 38.79 -0.09
CA ALA A 292 -6.87 37.68 -0.96
C ALA A 292 -7.42 38.16 -2.31
N LEU A 293 -8.27 39.20 -2.30
CA LEU A 293 -8.82 39.79 -3.53
C LEU A 293 -7.77 40.51 -4.37
N PHE A 294 -6.78 41.14 -3.73
CA PHE A 294 -5.65 41.75 -4.42
C PHE A 294 -4.81 40.71 -5.18
N LEU A 295 -4.61 39.53 -4.59
CA LEU A 295 -3.87 38.43 -5.22
C LEU A 295 -4.57 37.81 -6.45
N LEU A 296 -5.88 38.00 -6.62
CA LEU A 296 -6.63 37.52 -7.80
C LEU A 296 -6.30 38.27 -9.10
N GLY A 297 -5.69 39.46 -9.02
CA GLY A 297 -5.30 40.27 -10.18
C GLY A 297 -6.46 40.96 -10.91
N ASP A 298 -6.11 41.86 -11.86
CA ASP A 298 -7.06 42.66 -12.63
C ASP A 298 -7.67 41.93 -13.84
N LEU A 299 -8.90 42.32 -14.22
CA LEU A 299 -9.73 41.75 -15.30
C LEU A 299 -9.13 41.79 -16.72
N THR A 300 -7.97 42.42 -16.93
CA THR A 300 -7.59 42.92 -18.25
C THR A 300 -6.75 41.99 -19.14
N THR A 301 -6.39 40.77 -18.74
CA THR A 301 -5.28 40.06 -19.44
C THR A 301 -5.45 38.61 -19.90
N GLN A 302 -6.54 37.89 -19.64
CA GLN A 302 -6.67 36.50 -20.15
C GLN A 302 -8.11 36.13 -20.54
N ILE A 303 -8.31 35.78 -21.81
CA ILE A 303 -9.62 35.50 -22.43
C ILE A 303 -10.17 34.11 -22.00
N ASP A 304 -9.35 33.24 -21.40
CA ASP A 304 -9.68 31.84 -21.08
C ASP A 304 -9.46 31.45 -19.60
N SER A 305 -9.41 32.40 -18.64
CA SER A 305 -9.23 32.09 -17.21
C SER A 305 -10.42 32.50 -16.35
N GLU A 306 -10.85 31.59 -15.47
CA GLU A 306 -11.90 31.82 -14.47
C GLU A 306 -11.26 32.19 -13.12
N ARG A 307 -11.87 33.14 -12.40
CA ARG A 307 -11.37 33.59 -11.09
C ARG A 307 -12.04 32.80 -9.98
N VAL A 308 -11.25 32.18 -9.11
CA VAL A 308 -11.74 31.33 -8.03
C VAL A 308 -11.16 31.81 -6.71
N LEU A 309 -12.02 32.12 -5.75
CA LEU A 309 -11.69 32.45 -4.38
C LEU A 309 -12.06 31.28 -3.47
N PHE A 310 -11.11 30.80 -2.68
CA PHE A 310 -11.35 29.77 -1.67
C PHE A 310 -11.56 30.44 -0.30
N GLU A 311 -12.72 30.18 0.31
CA GLU A 311 -13.02 30.60 1.68
C GLU A 311 -12.90 29.38 2.59
N ILE A 312 -11.93 29.42 3.50
CA ILE A 312 -11.60 28.30 4.38
C ILE A 312 -12.07 28.61 5.78
N ASP A 313 -12.82 27.66 6.30
CA ASP A 313 -13.27 27.59 7.67
C ASP A 313 -12.37 26.61 8.45
N ALA A 314 -11.72 27.05 9.52
CA ALA A 314 -10.79 26.20 10.26
C ALA A 314 -10.88 26.48 11.77
N ASP A 315 -11.21 25.42 12.54
CA ASP A 315 -11.33 25.48 13.99
C ASP A 315 -10.18 24.68 14.64
N PRO A 316 -9.26 25.36 15.37
CA PRO A 316 -8.12 24.71 16.00
C PRO A 316 -8.52 23.82 17.17
N GLU A 317 -9.71 24.03 17.77
CA GLU A 317 -10.19 23.22 18.91
C GLU A 317 -10.75 21.88 18.45
N ILE A 318 -11.13 21.79 17.16
CA ILE A 318 -11.64 20.58 16.53
C ILE A 318 -10.50 19.81 15.85
N VAL A 319 -9.57 20.51 15.19
CA VAL A 319 -8.51 19.90 14.39
C VAL A 319 -7.19 19.82 15.16
N ASN A 320 -6.89 18.64 15.68
CA ASN A 320 -5.77 18.39 16.59
C ASN A 320 -4.57 17.70 15.92
N THR A 321 -4.82 17.05 14.78
CA THR A 321 -3.86 16.16 14.09
C THR A 321 -3.09 16.84 12.96
N LYS A 322 -3.66 17.85 12.30
CA LYS A 322 -3.02 18.63 11.22
C LYS A 322 -3.06 20.13 11.56
N PRO A 323 -1.99 20.70 12.15
CA PRO A 323 -2.01 22.08 12.62
C PRO A 323 -1.95 23.09 11.47
N PHE A 324 -2.45 24.29 11.73
CA PHE A 324 -2.31 25.46 10.89
C PHE A 324 -2.14 26.69 11.78
N ALA A 325 -1.44 27.72 11.30
CA ALA A 325 -1.17 28.93 12.09
C ALA A 325 -0.98 30.15 11.20
N ASN A 326 -1.24 31.34 11.75
CA ASN A 326 -0.74 32.58 11.20
C ASN A 326 0.76 32.64 11.49
N VAL A 327 1.56 32.64 10.43
CA VAL A 327 3.02 32.58 10.51
C VAL A 327 3.67 33.93 10.32
N SER A 328 2.90 35.01 10.13
CA SER A 328 3.42 36.34 9.80
C SER A 328 4.51 36.79 10.77
N GLU A 329 4.29 36.68 12.09
CA GLU A 329 5.29 37.09 13.11
C GLU A 329 6.58 36.25 13.14
N HIS A 330 6.58 35.10 12.46
CA HIS A 330 7.68 34.13 12.43
C HIS A 330 8.22 33.87 11.02
N SER A 331 7.62 34.52 10.02
CA SER A 331 8.02 34.48 8.62
C SER A 331 9.24 35.35 8.36
N TYR A 332 9.99 35.04 7.31
CA TYR A 332 10.98 35.94 6.74
C TYR A 332 10.35 37.26 6.25
N PHE A 333 9.06 37.22 5.89
CA PHE A 333 8.29 38.36 5.40
C PHE A 333 7.21 38.75 6.42
N PRO A 334 7.55 39.43 7.53
CA PRO A 334 6.61 39.65 8.63
C PRO A 334 5.46 40.63 8.34
N VAL A 335 5.50 41.27 7.17
CA VAL A 335 4.47 42.21 6.69
C VAL A 335 3.44 41.49 5.81
N GLU A 336 3.75 40.29 5.32
CA GLU A 336 2.80 39.48 4.56
C GLU A 336 1.85 38.78 5.55
N SER A 337 0.53 38.96 5.37
CA SER A 337 -0.47 38.18 6.11
C SER A 337 -0.49 36.77 5.56
N GLU A 338 0.14 35.85 6.28
CA GLU A 338 0.27 34.45 5.86
C GLU A 338 -0.26 33.50 6.94
N VAL A 339 -1.21 32.66 6.55
CA VAL A 339 -1.72 31.51 7.31
C VAL A 339 -1.26 30.25 6.59
N LEU A 340 -0.49 29.40 7.28
CA LEU A 340 0.11 28.19 6.73
C LEU A 340 -0.55 26.93 7.30
N PHE A 341 -1.01 26.05 6.41
CA PHE A 341 -1.59 24.74 6.72
C PHE A 341 -0.57 23.63 6.50
N MET A 342 -0.56 22.64 7.41
CA MET A 342 0.33 21.48 7.34
C MET A 342 0.04 20.59 6.12
N ILE A 343 1.08 19.92 5.60
CA ILE A 343 0.93 18.90 4.56
C ILE A 343 -0.08 17.81 4.98
N GLY A 344 -0.91 17.39 4.03
CA GLY A 344 -1.94 16.38 4.30
C GLY A 344 -3.20 16.93 4.96
N SER A 345 -3.37 18.25 5.08
CA SER A 345 -4.64 18.85 5.50
C SER A 345 -5.79 18.41 4.60
N ILE A 346 -6.94 18.13 5.21
CA ILE A 346 -8.16 17.67 4.55
C ILE A 346 -9.24 18.73 4.76
N PHE A 347 -9.93 19.10 3.69
CA PHE A 347 -10.98 20.10 3.70
C PHE A 347 -12.27 19.50 3.15
N ARG A 348 -13.38 19.67 3.86
CA ARG A 348 -14.72 19.42 3.34
C ARG A 348 -15.16 20.60 2.49
N LEU A 349 -15.66 20.35 1.29
CA LEU A 349 -16.20 21.36 0.39
C LEU A 349 -17.68 21.60 0.71
N ASN A 350 -17.98 22.79 1.22
CA ASN A 350 -19.30 23.17 1.72
C ASN A 350 -20.20 23.75 0.64
N ASN A 351 -19.67 24.62 -0.23
CA ASN A 351 -20.47 25.28 -1.26
C ASN A 351 -19.61 25.83 -2.40
N ILE A 352 -20.16 25.89 -3.61
CA ILE A 352 -19.57 26.56 -4.78
C ILE A 352 -20.61 27.52 -5.33
N ASN A 353 -20.36 28.82 -5.22
CA ASN A 353 -21.23 29.85 -5.76
C ASN A 353 -20.44 30.79 -6.66
N ARG A 354 -21.12 31.54 -7.53
CA ARG A 354 -20.51 32.63 -8.30
C ARG A 354 -21.03 33.95 -7.78
N ASP A 355 -20.13 34.85 -7.41
CA ASP A 355 -20.45 36.20 -6.93
C ASP A 355 -20.71 37.16 -8.10
N ASP A 356 -21.31 38.32 -7.81
CA ASP A 356 -21.72 39.35 -8.76
C ASP A 356 -20.54 39.87 -9.62
N ASN A 357 -19.32 39.76 -9.10
CA ASN A 357 -18.07 40.11 -9.79
C ASN A 357 -17.52 38.99 -10.70
N GLN A 358 -18.33 37.97 -11.03
CA GLN A 358 -17.93 36.78 -11.80
C GLN A 358 -16.82 35.94 -11.15
N ILE A 359 -16.65 36.04 -9.83
CA ILE A 359 -15.68 35.24 -9.07
C ILE A 359 -16.41 34.01 -8.53
N TRP A 360 -15.85 32.82 -8.79
CA TRP A 360 -16.31 31.59 -8.14
C TRP A 360 -15.81 31.55 -6.70
N ILE A 361 -16.71 31.49 -5.74
CA ILE A 361 -16.41 31.32 -4.32
C ILE A 361 -16.62 29.86 -3.95
N ILE A 362 -15.55 29.20 -3.55
CA ILE A 362 -15.55 27.82 -3.04
C ILE A 362 -15.36 27.88 -1.53
N LYS A 363 -16.40 27.54 -0.77
CA LYS A 363 -16.37 27.45 0.68
C LYS A 363 -15.95 26.06 1.11
N MET A 364 -14.99 25.95 2.03
CA MET A 364 -14.53 24.67 2.57
C MET A 364 -14.23 24.75 4.07
N THR A 365 -14.29 23.62 4.78
CA THR A 365 -13.98 23.50 6.22
C THR A 365 -12.82 22.52 6.44
N LEU A 366 -11.81 22.87 7.23
CA LEU A 366 -10.74 21.97 7.65
C LEU A 366 -11.30 20.85 8.55
N CYS A 367 -10.99 19.60 8.20
CA CYS A 367 -11.49 18.40 8.87
C CYS A 367 -10.46 17.79 9.80
N ASP A 368 -10.93 17.21 10.90
CA ASP A 368 -10.12 16.31 11.73
C ASP A 368 -10.23 14.86 11.23
N GLU A 369 -9.18 14.06 11.49
CA GLU A 369 -9.14 12.63 11.18
C GLU A 369 -10.17 11.80 11.98
N ASP A 370 -10.68 12.33 13.10
CA ASP A 370 -11.71 11.70 13.94
C ASP A 370 -13.15 11.87 13.43
N GLU A 371 -13.37 12.64 12.36
CA GLU A 371 -14.68 12.73 11.72
C GLU A 371 -15.15 11.36 11.22
N HIS A 372 -16.42 10.99 11.49
CA HIS A 372 -16.95 9.64 11.26
C HIS A 372 -16.60 9.04 9.87
N ASP A 373 -16.72 9.86 8.82
CA ASP A 373 -16.50 9.45 7.43
C ASP A 373 -15.01 9.26 7.08
N LEU A 374 -14.12 10.07 7.67
CA LEU A 374 -12.66 9.97 7.50
C LEU A 374 -12.05 8.91 8.40
N LYS A 375 -12.59 8.79 9.62
CA LYS A 375 -12.18 7.83 10.65
C LYS A 375 -12.27 6.40 10.15
N GLN A 376 -13.34 6.02 9.46
CA GLN A 376 -13.45 4.66 8.91
C GLN A 376 -12.39 4.36 7.85
N VAL A 377 -12.06 5.33 6.99
CA VAL A 377 -11.07 5.18 5.91
C VAL A 377 -9.64 5.16 6.46
N LEU A 378 -9.34 6.03 7.43
CA LEU A 378 -8.01 6.18 8.01
C LEU A 378 -7.71 5.10 9.09
N MET A 379 -8.67 4.73 9.93
CA MET A 379 -8.45 3.73 11.00
C MET A 379 -8.06 2.35 10.45
N TYR A 380 -8.66 1.91 9.34
CA TYR A 380 -8.39 0.59 8.77
C TYR A 380 -6.91 0.41 8.39
N MET A 381 -6.29 1.47 7.89
CA MET A 381 -4.89 1.43 7.48
C MET A 381 -3.91 1.89 8.57
N LYS A 382 -4.27 2.86 9.43
CA LYS A 382 -3.43 3.27 10.58
C LYS A 382 -3.24 2.16 11.62
N GLN A 383 -4.24 1.28 11.80
CA GLN A 383 -4.14 0.12 12.69
C GLN A 383 -3.07 -0.92 12.28
N GLN A 384 -2.59 -0.91 11.03
CA GLN A 384 -1.47 -1.73 10.60
C GLN A 384 -0.10 -1.16 11.06
N ILE A 385 -0.05 0.12 11.45
CA ILE A 385 1.18 0.89 11.70
C ILE A 385 1.32 1.24 13.19
N GLU A 386 0.22 1.55 13.89
CA GLU A 386 0.21 2.08 15.26
C GLU A 386 0.79 1.16 16.35
N SER A 387 1.08 -0.11 16.06
CA SER A 387 1.46 -1.08 17.10
C SER A 387 2.97 -1.34 17.27
N ARG A 388 3.85 -0.61 16.55
CA ARG A 388 5.32 -0.81 16.63
C ARG A 388 6.07 0.51 16.57
N GLU A 389 7.23 0.57 17.22
CA GLU A 389 8.17 1.70 17.10
C GLU A 389 8.53 1.92 15.62
N MET A 390 8.22 3.12 15.11
CA MET A 390 8.39 3.46 13.69
C MET A 390 9.84 3.34 13.26
N ASN A 391 10.08 2.57 12.20
CA ASN A 391 11.43 2.28 11.69
C ASN A 391 11.43 2.13 10.16
N LEU A 392 12.63 2.11 9.57
CA LEU A 392 12.82 2.07 8.11
C LEU A 392 12.22 0.82 7.44
N ARG A 393 12.08 -0.29 8.18
CA ARG A 393 11.41 -1.50 7.67
C ARG A 393 9.91 -1.27 7.49
N ILE A 394 9.26 -0.56 8.41
CA ILE A 394 7.84 -0.21 8.29
C ILE A 394 7.63 0.71 7.08
N LEU A 395 8.50 1.71 6.90
CA LEU A 395 8.48 2.56 5.70
C LEU A 395 8.69 1.73 4.42
N GLY A 396 9.64 0.78 4.41
CA GLY A 396 9.86 -0.11 3.28
C GLY A 396 8.64 -0.97 2.94
N ASN A 397 7.96 -1.52 3.94
CA ASN A 397 6.72 -2.29 3.75
C ASN A 397 5.58 -1.40 3.22
N LEU A 398 5.41 -0.19 3.75
CA LEU A 398 4.41 0.75 3.25
C LEU A 398 4.64 1.07 1.77
N LEU A 399 5.90 1.33 1.39
CA LEU A 399 6.27 1.62 0.00
C LEU A 399 6.08 0.42 -0.90
N TRP A 400 6.28 -0.78 -0.37
CA TRP A 400 6.01 -2.02 -1.08
C TRP A 400 4.50 -2.16 -1.38
N GLU A 401 3.63 -1.95 -0.39
CA GLU A 401 2.16 -1.94 -0.59
C GLU A 401 1.70 -0.85 -1.57
N MET A 402 2.40 0.29 -1.61
CA MET A 402 2.18 1.35 -2.60
C MET A 402 2.68 1.01 -4.01
N GLY A 403 3.27 -0.17 -4.24
CA GLY A 403 3.87 -0.59 -5.51
C GLY A 403 5.18 0.13 -5.85
N LYS A 404 5.82 0.81 -4.90
CA LYS A 404 7.10 1.53 -5.06
C LYS A 404 8.28 0.61 -4.76
N PHE A 405 8.42 -0.46 -5.53
CA PHE A 405 9.38 -1.55 -5.24
C PHE A 405 10.84 -1.10 -5.12
N ASP A 406 11.32 -0.20 -5.99
CA ASP A 406 12.70 0.31 -5.92
C ASP A 406 12.98 1.09 -4.63
N LEU A 407 12.01 1.90 -4.19
CA LEU A 407 12.12 2.64 -2.94
C LEU A 407 12.02 1.69 -1.75
N ALA A 408 11.11 0.71 -1.77
CA ALA A 408 11.02 -0.31 -0.73
C ALA A 408 12.35 -1.04 -0.54
N GLU A 409 12.98 -1.49 -1.63
CA GLU A 409 14.31 -2.12 -1.59
C GLU A 409 15.38 -1.21 -1.01
N THR A 410 15.37 0.07 -1.41
CA THR A 410 16.30 1.09 -0.91
C THR A 410 16.18 1.23 0.61
N TYR A 411 14.97 1.32 1.16
CA TYR A 411 14.76 1.48 2.60
C TYR A 411 14.99 0.21 3.40
N PHE A 412 14.67 -0.98 2.87
CA PHE A 412 15.07 -2.24 3.50
C PHE A 412 16.59 -2.37 3.57
N THR A 413 17.29 -2.03 2.49
CA THR A 413 18.75 -2.06 2.45
C THR A 413 19.38 -1.00 3.35
N ARG A 414 18.78 0.20 3.43
CA ARG A 414 19.20 1.25 4.37
C ARG A 414 19.03 0.80 5.82
N SER A 415 17.89 0.17 6.15
CA SER A 415 17.63 -0.43 7.46
C SER A 415 18.68 -1.49 7.79
N LEU A 416 19.04 -2.35 6.83
CA LEU A 416 20.02 -3.41 7.03
C LEU A 416 21.41 -2.87 7.38
N LYS A 417 21.81 -1.73 6.79
CA LYS A 417 23.10 -1.09 7.06
C LYS A 417 23.18 -0.44 8.45
N GLN A 418 22.03 -0.10 9.04
CA GLN A 418 21.95 0.63 10.31
C GLN A 418 21.84 -0.30 11.53
N ILE A 419 21.50 -1.57 11.33
CA ILE A 419 21.36 -2.53 12.43
C ILE A 419 22.66 -3.30 12.70
N PRO A 420 22.99 -3.61 13.97
CA PRO A 420 24.20 -4.37 14.32
C PRO A 420 24.26 -5.75 13.63
N LEU A 421 25.45 -6.21 13.25
CA LEU A 421 25.69 -7.48 12.53
C LEU A 421 25.08 -8.75 13.17
N ASN A 422 24.67 -8.72 14.44
CA ASN A 422 24.05 -9.84 15.15
C ASN A 422 22.57 -9.58 15.52
N ASP A 423 21.99 -8.49 15.03
CA ASP A 423 20.62 -8.10 15.31
C ASP A 423 19.63 -9.06 14.63
N PRO A 424 18.65 -9.63 15.36
CA PRO A 424 17.64 -10.53 14.80
C PRO A 424 16.83 -9.94 13.64
N LEU A 425 16.71 -8.61 13.53
CA LEU A 425 15.97 -7.93 12.46
C LEU A 425 16.54 -8.21 11.06
N HIS A 426 17.82 -8.61 10.97
CA HIS A 426 18.43 -9.11 9.73
C HIS A 426 17.63 -10.24 9.09
N ILE A 427 17.05 -11.13 9.91
CA ILE A 427 16.24 -12.26 9.43
C ILE A 427 15.04 -11.73 8.65
N SER A 428 14.27 -10.83 9.26
CA SER A 428 13.08 -10.28 8.64
C SER A 428 13.40 -9.43 7.41
N LEU A 429 14.48 -8.63 7.44
CA LEU A 429 14.88 -7.80 6.29
C LEU A 429 15.37 -8.64 5.11
N TYR A 430 16.13 -9.72 5.33
CA TYR A 430 16.52 -10.63 4.24
C TYR A 430 15.32 -11.37 3.66
N GLU A 431 14.34 -11.73 4.49
CA GLU A 431 13.08 -12.32 4.02
C GLU A 431 12.27 -11.33 3.16
N ASP A 432 12.12 -10.08 3.61
CA ASP A 432 11.41 -9.03 2.87
C ASP A 432 12.10 -8.72 1.53
N LEU A 433 13.43 -8.55 1.52
CA LEU A 433 14.22 -8.34 0.30
C LEU A 433 14.15 -9.54 -0.67
N GLY A 434 14.14 -10.76 -0.13
CA GLY A 434 13.99 -11.98 -0.93
C GLY A 434 12.62 -12.09 -1.60
N LYS A 435 11.55 -11.73 -0.88
CA LYS A 435 10.18 -11.69 -1.42
C LYS A 435 10.02 -10.58 -2.45
N LEU A 436 10.52 -9.38 -2.16
CA LEU A 436 10.48 -8.23 -3.06
C LEU A 436 11.18 -8.54 -4.39
N ALA A 437 12.38 -9.11 -4.35
CA ALA A 437 13.10 -9.54 -5.56
C ALA A 437 12.33 -10.60 -6.35
N SER A 438 11.68 -11.54 -5.66
CA SER A 438 10.83 -12.56 -6.30
C SER A 438 9.63 -11.97 -7.00
N GLN A 439 8.96 -10.97 -6.39
CA GLN A 439 7.82 -10.28 -7.01
C GLN A 439 8.22 -9.44 -8.22
N ARG A 440 9.46 -8.95 -8.27
CA ARG A 440 10.02 -8.26 -9.44
C ARG A 440 10.46 -9.22 -10.56
N GLY A 441 10.37 -10.53 -10.35
CA GLY A 441 10.89 -11.55 -11.29
C GLY A 441 12.41 -11.69 -11.28
N ASP A 442 13.12 -11.07 -10.33
CA ASP A 442 14.58 -11.23 -10.15
C ASP A 442 14.88 -12.41 -9.21
N TYR A 443 14.75 -13.60 -9.76
CA TYR A 443 14.92 -14.86 -9.02
C TYR A 443 16.36 -15.06 -8.53
N ASP A 444 17.37 -14.57 -9.27
CA ASP A 444 18.78 -14.67 -8.88
C ASP A 444 19.06 -13.83 -7.63
N MET A 445 18.54 -12.60 -7.59
CA MET A 445 18.68 -11.75 -6.42
C MET A 445 17.85 -12.28 -5.24
N SER A 446 16.66 -12.83 -5.50
CA SER A 446 15.86 -13.52 -4.48
C SER A 446 16.63 -14.69 -3.84
N MET A 447 17.30 -15.51 -4.64
CA MET A 447 18.14 -16.61 -4.17
C MET A 447 19.35 -16.12 -3.37
N LYS A 448 20.01 -15.04 -3.80
CA LYS A 448 21.11 -14.42 -3.04
C LYS A 448 20.66 -13.96 -1.65
N TRP A 449 19.49 -13.34 -1.53
CA TRP A 449 18.94 -12.92 -0.24
C TRP A 449 18.58 -14.11 0.65
N ARG A 450 17.99 -15.17 0.08
CA ARG A 450 17.73 -16.43 0.81
C ARG A 450 19.02 -17.11 1.27
N GLN A 451 20.10 -17.06 0.49
CA GLN A 451 21.40 -17.59 0.89
C GLN A 451 22.02 -16.79 2.04
N LYS A 452 21.91 -15.46 2.01
CA LYS A 452 22.33 -14.58 3.11
C LYS A 452 21.54 -14.85 4.39
N LEU A 453 20.23 -15.05 4.28
CA LEU A 453 19.36 -15.45 5.38
C LEU A 453 19.83 -16.76 6.05
N LEU A 454 20.07 -17.81 5.25
CA LEU A 454 20.55 -19.11 5.75
C LEU A 454 21.93 -18.99 6.42
N THR A 455 22.84 -18.24 5.80
CA THR A 455 24.19 -18.00 6.35
C THR A 455 24.13 -17.25 7.69
N PHE A 456 23.23 -16.27 7.80
CA PHE A 456 23.02 -15.51 9.02
C PHE A 456 22.43 -16.39 10.14
N LYS A 457 21.41 -17.19 9.84
CA LYS A 457 20.82 -18.16 10.77
C LYS A 457 21.86 -19.17 11.27
N GLY A 458 22.77 -19.63 10.40
CA GLY A 458 23.86 -20.54 10.78
C GLY A 458 24.95 -19.92 11.66
N LYS A 459 25.25 -18.62 11.50
CA LYS A 459 26.27 -17.91 12.30
C LYS A 459 25.76 -17.37 13.63
N ASN A 460 24.44 -17.15 13.77
CA ASN A 460 23.82 -16.56 14.96
C ASN A 460 22.72 -17.46 15.57
N PRO A 461 23.07 -18.65 16.11
CA PRO A 461 22.12 -19.60 16.70
C PRO A 461 21.44 -19.12 18.00
N LEU A 462 21.85 -17.97 18.56
CA LEU A 462 21.18 -17.31 19.68
C LEU A 462 20.19 -16.22 19.23
N ALA A 463 20.43 -15.58 18.08
CA ALA A 463 19.45 -14.67 17.45
C ALA A 463 18.25 -15.46 16.90
N THR A 464 18.48 -16.73 16.56
CA THR A 464 17.40 -17.70 16.35
C THR A 464 16.62 -17.93 17.64
N ASN A 465 17.19 -17.99 18.84
CA ASN A 465 16.40 -18.30 20.06
C ASN A 465 15.40 -17.20 20.50
N VAL A 466 15.59 -15.94 20.10
CA VAL A 466 14.57 -14.88 20.30
C VAL A 466 13.47 -14.96 19.24
N SER A 467 13.75 -15.56 18.08
CA SER A 467 12.79 -15.83 16.99
C SER A 467 12.28 -17.28 16.94
N VAL A 468 12.82 -18.19 17.76
CA VAL A 468 12.54 -19.64 17.82
C VAL A 468 11.76 -20.01 19.08
N ASN A 469 11.59 -19.09 20.04
CA ASN A 469 10.67 -19.29 21.17
C ASN A 469 9.22 -18.85 20.94
N LYS A 470 8.81 -18.63 19.68
CA LYS A 470 7.40 -18.70 19.27
C LYS A 470 7.30 -19.15 17.82
N THR A 471 7.26 -20.48 17.62
CA THR A 471 6.34 -21.24 16.74
C THR A 471 6.96 -22.59 16.34
N ASN A 472 7.20 -23.46 17.31
CA ASN A 472 6.97 -24.89 17.11
C ASN A 472 5.58 -25.20 17.68
N ASN A 473 4.55 -24.68 17.01
CA ASN A 473 3.17 -25.10 17.23
C ASN A 473 2.61 -25.43 15.86
N SER A 474 2.51 -26.72 15.59
CA SER A 474 1.68 -27.27 14.53
C SER A 474 0.26 -27.33 15.07
N ILE A 475 -0.61 -26.39 14.66
CA ILE A 475 -2.08 -26.48 14.55
C ILE A 475 -2.56 -25.24 13.78
N GLY A 476 -3.45 -25.45 12.80
CA GLY A 476 -3.79 -24.49 11.75
C GLY A 476 -2.92 -24.79 10.54
N GLN A 477 -3.40 -25.66 9.65
CA GLN A 477 -2.61 -26.35 8.62
C GLN A 477 -2.07 -25.44 7.49
N SER A 478 -1.47 -24.27 7.76
CA SER A 478 -0.48 -23.74 6.82
C SER A 478 0.77 -24.62 6.92
N LEU A 479 0.98 -25.43 5.88
CA LEU A 479 1.94 -26.53 5.79
C LEU A 479 3.35 -26.19 6.33
N PRO A 480 3.91 -26.96 7.28
CA PRO A 480 5.32 -26.84 7.64
C PRO A 480 6.27 -27.62 6.71
N SER A 481 5.82 -28.13 5.56
CA SER A 481 6.63 -29.00 4.72
C SER A 481 7.62 -28.19 3.86
N ASN A 482 8.93 -28.28 4.12
CA ASN A 482 9.96 -27.84 3.17
C ASN A 482 9.95 -28.64 1.83
N HIS A 483 8.98 -29.55 1.64
CA HIS A 483 8.88 -30.50 0.53
C HIS A 483 7.85 -30.10 -0.55
N ILE A 484 6.88 -29.24 -0.24
CA ILE A 484 5.96 -28.69 -1.23
C ILE A 484 6.54 -27.37 -1.78
N ASN A 485 6.83 -27.35 -3.07
CA ASN A 485 7.27 -26.17 -3.79
C ASN A 485 6.38 -25.94 -5.02
N ASN A 486 6.61 -24.86 -5.76
CA ASN A 486 5.75 -24.53 -6.89
C ASN A 486 5.70 -25.60 -8.00
N ASN A 487 6.71 -26.47 -8.08
CA ASN A 487 6.81 -27.56 -9.05
C ASN A 487 6.45 -28.93 -8.48
N THR A 488 6.01 -29.03 -7.23
CA THR A 488 5.62 -30.31 -6.63
C THR A 488 4.49 -30.95 -7.43
N LYS A 489 4.66 -32.22 -7.75
CA LYS A 489 3.67 -33.09 -8.41
C LYS A 489 3.38 -34.27 -7.52
N TRP A 490 2.23 -34.90 -7.73
CA TRP A 490 1.84 -36.13 -7.05
C TRP A 490 1.70 -37.24 -8.09
N LYS A 491 2.04 -38.46 -7.68
CA LYS A 491 1.77 -39.64 -8.47
C LYS A 491 0.27 -39.67 -8.78
N GLN A 492 -0.09 -39.95 -10.03
CA GLN A 492 -1.49 -39.91 -10.45
C GLN A 492 -2.32 -41.13 -10.00
N HIS A 493 -1.66 -42.19 -9.54
CA HIS A 493 -2.31 -43.37 -9.00
C HIS A 493 -2.36 -43.29 -7.48
N GLY A 494 -3.56 -43.13 -6.94
CA GLY A 494 -3.83 -43.10 -5.51
C GLY A 494 -3.83 -44.49 -4.87
N ILE A 495 -3.38 -44.56 -3.64
CA ILE A 495 -3.43 -45.75 -2.80
C ILE A 495 -4.63 -45.61 -1.88
N THR A 496 -5.58 -46.55 -1.93
CA THR A 496 -6.66 -46.60 -0.94
C THR A 496 -6.07 -47.04 0.40
N ILE A 497 -6.03 -46.12 1.36
CA ILE A 497 -5.46 -46.35 2.69
C ILE A 497 -6.53 -46.69 3.74
N VAL A 498 -7.77 -46.28 3.48
CA VAL A 498 -8.91 -46.49 4.36
C VAL A 498 -10.17 -46.73 3.52
N GLY A 499 -11.00 -47.68 3.93
CA GLY A 499 -12.23 -48.04 3.21
C GLY A 499 -11.95 -48.82 1.92
N GLY A 500 -12.84 -48.69 0.93
CA GLY A 500 -12.70 -49.36 -0.37
C GLY A 500 -13.13 -50.84 -0.42
N ASN A 501 -13.52 -51.43 0.71
CA ASN A 501 -14.03 -52.81 0.82
C ASN A 501 -15.57 -52.88 0.77
N GLY A 502 -16.19 -52.00 -0.02
CA GLY A 502 -17.64 -51.79 -0.05
C GLY A 502 -18.14 -50.76 0.98
N HIS A 503 -19.41 -50.38 0.86
CA HIS A 503 -20.07 -49.47 1.79
C HIS A 503 -20.69 -50.26 2.95
N GLY A 504 -20.63 -49.70 4.16
CA GLY A 504 -21.23 -50.33 5.35
C GLY A 504 -20.70 -49.75 6.64
N ASN A 505 -21.08 -50.36 7.76
CA ASN A 505 -20.77 -49.91 9.12
C ASN A 505 -19.71 -50.77 9.83
N GLN A 506 -19.13 -51.76 9.14
CA GLN A 506 -18.04 -52.57 9.69
C GLN A 506 -16.79 -51.70 9.94
N LEU A 507 -15.85 -52.19 10.76
CA LEU A 507 -14.65 -51.42 11.11
C LEU A 507 -13.67 -51.27 9.94
N ASN A 508 -13.79 -52.07 8.89
CA ASN A 508 -13.02 -51.95 7.64
C ASN A 508 -13.78 -51.22 6.52
N GLN A 509 -14.94 -50.65 6.82
CA GLN A 509 -15.84 -49.99 5.86
C GLN A 509 -16.13 -48.55 6.29
N LEU A 510 -16.39 -47.70 5.30
CA LEU A 510 -16.89 -46.34 5.46
C LEU A 510 -18.22 -46.21 4.72
N CYS A 511 -18.98 -45.18 5.04
CA CYS A 511 -20.19 -44.78 4.35
C CYS A 511 -20.26 -43.25 4.31
N GLY A 512 -20.03 -42.69 3.12
CA GLY A 512 -19.99 -41.24 2.87
C GLY A 512 -19.01 -40.50 3.78
N PRO A 513 -17.68 -40.78 3.71
CA PRO A 513 -16.72 -40.00 4.47
C PRO A 513 -16.66 -38.56 3.94
N GLU A 514 -16.78 -37.59 4.85
CA GLU A 514 -16.83 -36.15 4.53
C GLU A 514 -15.48 -35.49 4.81
N GLY A 515 -15.23 -35.10 6.07
CA GLY A 515 -13.98 -34.48 6.53
C GLY A 515 -12.92 -35.45 7.02
N ILE A 516 -11.66 -35.04 6.91
CA ILE A 516 -10.49 -35.81 7.32
C ILE A 516 -9.46 -34.97 8.08
N TYR A 517 -8.96 -35.51 9.18
CA TYR A 517 -7.81 -34.94 9.90
C TYR A 517 -6.64 -35.92 9.92
N VAL A 518 -5.50 -35.47 9.42
CA VAL A 518 -4.24 -36.22 9.40
C VAL A 518 -3.45 -35.93 10.70
N ASP A 519 -3.23 -36.96 11.51
CA ASP A 519 -2.50 -36.91 12.77
C ASP A 519 -1.12 -37.58 12.59
N ASP A 520 -0.17 -36.78 12.13
CA ASP A 520 1.20 -37.22 11.86
C ASP A 520 1.92 -37.67 13.14
N ASP A 521 1.65 -36.99 14.27
CA ASP A 521 2.28 -37.29 15.57
C ASP A 521 1.97 -38.73 16.02
N HIS A 522 0.81 -39.27 15.65
CA HIS A 522 0.37 -40.62 16.03
C HIS A 522 0.20 -41.58 14.83
N GLN A 523 0.66 -41.18 13.65
CA GLN A 523 0.55 -41.95 12.40
C GLN A 523 -0.86 -42.50 12.16
N ALA A 524 -1.85 -41.61 12.24
CA ALA A 524 -3.25 -41.97 12.08
C ALA A 524 -4.04 -40.89 11.33
N VAL A 525 -5.20 -41.28 10.80
CA VAL A 525 -6.21 -40.35 10.29
C VAL A 525 -7.48 -40.48 11.10
N TYR A 526 -8.15 -39.35 11.33
CA TYR A 526 -9.50 -39.29 11.87
C TYR A 526 -10.44 -38.91 10.73
N ILE A 527 -11.53 -39.65 10.60
CA ILE A 527 -12.44 -39.54 9.47
C ILE A 527 -13.84 -39.36 10.01
N ALA A 528 -14.54 -38.35 9.51
CA ALA A 528 -15.96 -38.17 9.72
C ALA A 528 -16.72 -39.15 8.80
N ASP A 529 -17.09 -40.32 9.35
CA ASP A 529 -17.85 -41.35 8.64
C ASP A 529 -19.33 -41.00 8.70
N CYS A 530 -19.69 -39.96 7.95
CA CYS A 530 -20.90 -39.15 8.12
C CYS A 530 -22.17 -40.01 8.12
N CYS A 531 -22.37 -40.86 7.11
CA CYS A 531 -23.59 -41.68 7.04
C CYS A 531 -23.66 -42.78 8.11
N ASN A 532 -22.53 -43.14 8.73
CA ASN A 532 -22.48 -44.05 9.87
C ASN A 532 -22.53 -43.33 11.23
N ASN A 533 -22.63 -42.00 11.26
CA ASN A 533 -22.81 -41.20 12.47
C ASN A 533 -21.70 -41.41 13.52
N ARG A 534 -20.45 -41.47 13.05
CA ARG A 534 -19.29 -41.77 13.89
C ARG A 534 -18.02 -41.11 13.38
N ILE A 535 -17.05 -40.93 14.28
CA ILE A 535 -15.66 -40.62 13.93
C ILE A 535 -14.83 -41.89 14.05
N VAL A 536 -14.11 -42.21 12.98
CA VAL A 536 -13.22 -43.38 12.92
C VAL A 536 -11.77 -42.91 12.95
N LYS A 537 -10.99 -43.43 13.90
CA LYS A 537 -9.53 -43.33 13.89
C LYS A 537 -8.95 -44.53 13.15
N TRP A 538 -8.07 -44.28 12.20
CA TRP A 538 -7.40 -45.32 11.43
C TRP A 538 -5.88 -45.13 11.50
N LYS A 539 -5.16 -46.09 12.08
CA LYS A 539 -3.69 -46.07 12.11
C LYS A 539 -3.13 -46.47 10.75
N TYR A 540 -2.01 -45.88 10.35
CA TYR A 540 -1.34 -46.24 9.10
C TYR A 540 -1.02 -47.74 9.05
N GLY A 541 -1.37 -48.38 7.93
CA GLY A 541 -1.20 -49.83 7.72
C GLY A 541 -2.23 -50.73 8.43
N ALA A 542 -3.15 -50.18 9.23
CA ALA A 542 -4.20 -50.99 9.86
C ALA A 542 -5.24 -51.46 8.83
N LYS A 543 -5.82 -52.65 9.05
CA LYS A 543 -6.92 -53.19 8.23
C LYS A 543 -8.31 -52.76 8.68
N ASN A 544 -8.43 -52.34 9.95
CA ASN A 544 -9.68 -51.93 10.58
C ASN A 544 -9.44 -50.61 11.32
N GLY A 545 -10.42 -49.72 11.26
CA GLY A 545 -10.49 -48.53 12.08
C GLY A 545 -11.01 -48.81 13.50
N GLN A 546 -10.92 -47.78 14.33
CA GLN A 546 -11.46 -47.75 15.68
C GLN A 546 -12.46 -46.60 15.76
N VAL A 547 -13.68 -46.89 16.23
CA VAL A 547 -14.65 -45.82 16.54
C VAL A 547 -14.16 -45.08 17.77
N VAL A 548 -13.97 -43.77 17.65
CA VAL A 548 -13.45 -42.91 18.73
C VAL A 548 -14.47 -41.87 19.21
N ALA A 549 -15.53 -41.63 18.44
CA ALA A 549 -16.68 -40.83 18.84
C ALA A 549 -17.93 -41.29 18.07
N GLY A 550 -19.11 -41.16 18.70
CA GLY A 550 -20.38 -41.59 18.11
C GLY A 550 -20.50 -43.11 17.91
N GLY A 551 -21.29 -43.52 16.91
CA GLY A 551 -21.53 -44.94 16.59
C GLY A 551 -22.57 -45.64 17.47
N ASN A 552 -23.22 -44.92 18.39
CA ASN A 552 -24.28 -45.43 19.27
C ASN A 552 -25.69 -45.16 18.73
N GLY A 553 -25.84 -45.20 17.41
CA GLY A 553 -27.08 -44.84 16.69
C GLY A 553 -27.27 -43.34 16.51
N ILE A 554 -28.27 -42.98 15.70
CA ILE A 554 -28.66 -41.59 15.41
C ILE A 554 -29.32 -40.99 16.65
N GLY A 555 -28.99 -39.73 16.96
CA GLY A 555 -29.56 -38.97 18.06
C GLY A 555 -28.65 -37.85 18.55
N ASP A 556 -29.10 -37.16 19.61
CA ASP A 556 -28.47 -35.97 20.18
C ASP A 556 -27.88 -36.19 21.57
N ARG A 557 -27.92 -37.43 22.08
CA ARG A 557 -27.30 -37.77 23.37
C ARG A 557 -25.80 -37.48 23.34
N SER A 558 -25.22 -37.31 24.52
CA SER A 558 -23.79 -37.05 24.68
C SER A 558 -22.89 -38.17 24.11
N ASP A 559 -23.38 -39.40 23.96
CA ASP A 559 -22.66 -40.52 23.35
C ASP A 559 -22.99 -40.74 21.86
N GLN A 560 -23.78 -39.86 21.25
CA GLN A 560 -24.26 -39.95 19.86
C GLN A 560 -23.81 -38.75 19.02
N LEU A 561 -23.69 -38.99 17.73
CA LEU A 561 -23.52 -37.98 16.68
C LEU A 561 -24.62 -38.23 15.63
N THR A 562 -24.94 -37.23 14.82
CA THR A 562 -25.82 -37.34 13.67
C THR A 562 -25.20 -36.57 12.51
N LEU A 563 -24.86 -37.28 11.43
CA LEU A 563 -24.21 -36.73 10.23
C LEU A 563 -23.00 -35.83 10.57
N PRO A 564 -21.96 -36.36 11.23
CA PRO A 564 -20.77 -35.56 11.48
C PRO A 564 -20.07 -35.23 10.16
N ASN A 565 -19.86 -33.95 9.87
CA ASN A 565 -19.25 -33.50 8.62
C ASN A 565 -17.73 -33.36 8.73
N ASP A 566 -17.22 -32.90 9.86
CA ASP A 566 -15.81 -32.54 10.01
C ASP A 566 -15.28 -32.83 11.41
N VAL A 567 -13.96 -33.03 11.53
CA VAL A 567 -13.27 -33.31 12.79
C VAL A 567 -11.86 -32.73 12.77
N ILE A 568 -11.45 -32.08 13.86
CA ILE A 568 -10.05 -31.68 14.10
C ILE A 568 -9.57 -32.14 15.47
N PHE A 569 -8.25 -32.07 15.68
CA PHE A 569 -7.64 -32.41 16.95
C PHE A 569 -7.17 -31.16 17.73
N ASP A 570 -7.69 -31.01 18.94
CA ASP A 570 -7.24 -30.05 19.94
C ASP A 570 -6.09 -30.66 20.75
N LYS A 571 -4.84 -30.41 20.32
CA LYS A 571 -3.65 -30.93 21.03
C LYS A 571 -3.54 -30.39 22.45
N LYS A 572 -4.02 -29.16 22.72
CA LYS A 572 -3.89 -28.51 24.03
C LYS A 572 -4.75 -29.23 25.08
N ASN A 573 -5.95 -29.64 24.69
CA ASN A 573 -6.90 -30.32 25.58
C ASN A 573 -6.99 -31.84 25.33
N ASP A 574 -6.12 -32.40 24.48
CA ASP A 574 -6.11 -33.82 24.08
C ASP A 574 -7.52 -34.35 23.73
N SER A 575 -8.21 -33.59 22.88
CA SER A 575 -9.63 -33.80 22.56
C SER A 575 -9.90 -33.65 21.06
N LEU A 576 -10.91 -34.36 20.57
CA LEU A 576 -11.45 -34.12 19.22
C LEU A 576 -12.48 -33.00 19.28
N ILE A 577 -12.49 -32.14 18.26
CA ILE A 577 -13.56 -31.16 18.03
C ILE A 577 -14.29 -31.57 16.76
N ILE A 578 -15.60 -31.78 16.86
CA ILE A 578 -16.40 -32.44 15.82
C ILE A 578 -17.56 -31.54 15.42
N CYS A 579 -17.73 -31.31 14.12
CA CYS A 579 -18.97 -30.76 13.55
C CYS A 579 -20.04 -31.85 13.58
N ASP A 580 -21.00 -31.75 14.49
CA ASP A 580 -22.15 -32.65 14.60
C ASP A 580 -23.34 -32.01 13.86
N GLN A 581 -23.23 -31.94 12.53
CA GLN A 581 -24.05 -31.08 11.66
C GLN A 581 -25.55 -31.40 11.80
N GLY A 582 -25.93 -32.67 11.80
CA GLY A 582 -27.32 -33.09 11.92
C GLY A 582 -27.96 -32.68 13.25
N ASN A 583 -27.16 -32.46 14.28
CA ASN A 583 -27.60 -31.95 15.59
C ASN A 583 -27.38 -30.44 15.76
N ARG A 584 -26.93 -29.72 14.72
CA ARG A 584 -26.66 -28.26 14.73
C ARG A 584 -25.72 -27.81 15.85
N ARG A 585 -24.64 -28.57 16.09
CA ARG A 585 -23.73 -28.30 17.22
C ARG A 585 -22.28 -28.66 16.92
N VAL A 586 -21.39 -28.12 17.74
CA VAL A 586 -19.98 -28.53 17.81
C VAL A 586 -19.74 -29.24 19.13
N VAL A 587 -19.10 -30.40 19.05
CA VAL A 587 -18.86 -31.28 20.21
C VAL A 587 -17.36 -31.42 20.46
N ARG A 588 -16.96 -31.29 21.73
CA ARG A 588 -15.63 -31.68 22.21
C ARG A 588 -15.68 -33.09 22.77
N TRP A 589 -14.80 -33.97 22.31
CA TRP A 589 -14.72 -35.36 22.75
C TRP A 589 -13.34 -35.67 23.34
N SER A 590 -13.26 -35.85 24.67
CA SER A 590 -11.99 -36.10 25.36
C SER A 590 -11.44 -37.48 25.03
N ARG A 591 -10.12 -37.58 24.75
CA ARG A 591 -9.46 -38.88 24.54
C ARG A 591 -9.11 -39.61 25.83
N GLN A 592 -9.03 -38.90 26.95
CA GLN A 592 -8.59 -39.47 28.23
C GLN A 592 -9.74 -40.17 28.98
N ASN A 593 -11.00 -39.74 28.80
CA ASN A 593 -12.18 -40.28 29.50
C ASN A 593 -13.48 -40.33 28.65
N GLY A 594 -13.45 -39.99 27.35
CA GLY A 594 -14.66 -39.71 26.57
C GLY A 594 -15.35 -40.95 25.99
N THR A 595 -16.34 -41.50 26.71
CA THR A 595 -17.47 -42.22 26.07
C THR A 595 -18.57 -41.26 25.62
N LYS A 596 -18.44 -39.98 25.98
CA LYS A 596 -19.41 -38.91 25.79
C LYS A 596 -18.70 -37.64 25.34
N GLY A 597 -19.31 -36.94 24.40
CA GLY A 597 -18.95 -35.60 23.97
C GLY A 597 -19.70 -34.50 24.73
N GLU A 598 -19.02 -33.39 24.93
CA GLU A 598 -19.53 -32.16 25.51
C GLU A 598 -19.89 -31.18 24.38
N THR A 599 -21.12 -30.65 24.38
CA THR A 599 -21.50 -29.60 23.41
C THR A 599 -20.82 -28.30 23.80
N ILE A 600 -19.98 -27.76 22.92
CA ILE A 600 -19.24 -26.50 23.13
C ILE A 600 -19.81 -25.33 22.34
N ILE A 601 -20.52 -25.60 21.24
CA ILE A 601 -21.27 -24.60 20.47
C ILE A 601 -22.60 -25.23 20.09
N SER A 602 -23.70 -24.49 20.23
CA SER A 602 -25.06 -24.92 19.88
C SER A 602 -25.70 -23.96 18.88
N ASP A 603 -26.74 -24.43 18.19
CA ASP A 603 -27.47 -23.69 17.14
C ASP A 603 -26.56 -23.16 16.02
N ILE A 604 -25.72 -24.05 15.49
CA ILE A 604 -24.85 -23.78 14.36
C ILE A 604 -24.92 -24.91 13.34
N ASP A 605 -25.16 -24.58 12.07
CA ASP A 605 -25.09 -25.54 10.97
C ASP A 605 -23.63 -25.76 10.55
N CYS A 606 -22.89 -26.49 11.40
CA CYS A 606 -21.45 -26.70 11.26
C CYS A 606 -21.14 -27.54 10.02
N GLN A 607 -20.69 -26.89 8.95
CA GLN A 607 -20.25 -27.58 7.73
C GLN A 607 -18.79 -28.03 7.85
N SER A 608 -17.93 -27.14 8.36
CA SER A 608 -16.51 -27.38 8.61
C SER A 608 -16.00 -26.50 9.75
N LEU A 609 -14.95 -26.95 10.41
CA LEU A 609 -14.31 -26.24 11.50
C LEU A 609 -12.78 -26.27 11.40
N THR A 610 -12.13 -25.25 11.94
CA THR A 610 -10.66 -25.20 12.05
C THR A 610 -10.24 -24.42 13.27
N MET A 611 -8.99 -24.61 13.71
CA MET A 611 -8.48 -23.97 14.91
C MET A 611 -7.09 -23.42 14.63
N ASP A 612 -6.87 -22.17 15.07
CA ASP A 612 -5.57 -21.53 14.92
C ASP A 612 -4.61 -21.85 16.07
N ASN A 613 -3.36 -21.38 15.95
CA ASN A 613 -2.31 -21.59 16.94
C ASN A 613 -2.59 -20.97 18.32
N ASN A 614 -3.55 -20.06 18.43
CA ASN A 614 -3.96 -19.48 19.71
C ASN A 614 -5.02 -20.34 20.40
N GLY A 615 -5.60 -21.31 19.68
CA GLY A 615 -6.75 -22.10 20.11
C GLY A 615 -8.09 -21.42 19.83
N ASP A 616 -8.13 -20.40 18.96
CA ASP A 616 -9.39 -19.82 18.51
C ASP A 616 -10.05 -20.79 17.52
N LEU A 617 -11.32 -21.10 17.77
CA LEU A 617 -12.10 -22.04 16.95
C LEU A 617 -12.92 -21.26 15.92
N TYR A 618 -12.76 -21.62 14.66
CA TYR A 618 -13.50 -21.09 13.53
C TYR A 618 -14.48 -22.16 13.04
N VAL A 619 -15.70 -21.77 12.73
CA VAL A 619 -16.76 -22.67 12.26
C VAL A 619 -17.51 -22.00 11.11
N SER A 620 -17.73 -22.74 10.03
CA SER A 620 -18.65 -22.34 8.97
C SER A 620 -20.07 -22.72 9.35
N ASP A 621 -20.97 -21.73 9.30
CA ASP A 621 -22.41 -21.92 9.46
C ASP A 621 -23.05 -21.91 8.06
N GLY A 622 -23.37 -23.10 7.57
CA GLY A 622 -23.91 -23.30 6.21
C GLY A 622 -25.26 -22.63 6.00
N TRP A 623 -26.10 -22.54 7.03
CA TRP A 623 -27.42 -21.90 6.93
C TRP A 623 -27.35 -20.38 7.04
N LYS A 624 -26.50 -19.85 7.93
CA LYS A 624 -26.32 -18.41 8.05
C LYS A 624 -25.37 -17.84 7.00
N ASN A 625 -24.73 -18.70 6.20
CA ASN A 625 -23.82 -18.30 5.14
C ASN A 625 -22.71 -17.37 5.69
N GLU A 626 -22.09 -17.81 6.79
CA GLU A 626 -21.06 -17.05 7.49
C GLU A 626 -20.02 -17.97 8.12
N VAL A 627 -18.85 -17.41 8.43
CA VAL A 627 -17.84 -18.05 9.28
C VAL A 627 -17.79 -17.30 10.59
N ARG A 628 -17.90 -18.03 11.70
CA ARG A 628 -17.85 -17.48 13.05
C ARG A 628 -16.60 -17.96 13.78
N ARG A 629 -16.04 -17.11 14.63
CA ARG A 629 -14.87 -17.40 15.48
C ARG A 629 -15.22 -17.27 16.97
N TRP A 630 -14.81 -18.25 17.75
CA TRP A 630 -14.82 -18.24 19.22
C TRP A 630 -13.40 -18.23 19.76
N LYS A 631 -13.09 -17.27 20.62
CA LYS A 631 -11.86 -17.32 21.42
C LYS A 631 -12.06 -18.18 22.66
N GLN A 632 -10.96 -18.57 23.28
CA GLN A 632 -11.00 -19.35 24.52
C GLN A 632 -11.83 -18.64 25.60
N GLY A 633 -12.94 -19.27 26.02
CA GLY A 633 -13.83 -18.78 27.07
C GLY A 633 -15.01 -17.93 26.57
N GLU A 634 -15.09 -17.61 25.28
CA GLU A 634 -16.25 -16.92 24.71
C GLU A 634 -17.43 -17.90 24.56
N THR A 635 -18.64 -17.44 24.94
CA THR A 635 -19.89 -18.21 24.76
C THR A 635 -20.57 -17.91 23.43
N GLU A 636 -20.26 -16.78 22.81
CA GLU A 636 -20.83 -16.33 21.53
C GLU A 636 -19.73 -16.07 20.50
N GLY A 637 -19.93 -16.56 19.28
CA GLY A 637 -18.96 -16.42 18.20
C GLY A 637 -19.14 -15.09 17.46
N THR A 638 -18.02 -14.49 17.05
CA THR A 638 -18.02 -13.30 16.20
C THR A 638 -17.99 -13.71 14.74
N THR A 639 -18.84 -13.13 13.88
CA THR A 639 -18.76 -13.32 12.42
C THR A 639 -17.46 -12.69 11.89
N VAL A 640 -16.68 -13.47 11.16
CA VAL A 640 -15.34 -13.08 10.65
C VAL A 640 -15.21 -13.19 9.13
N ALA A 641 -16.12 -13.88 8.45
CA ALA A 641 -16.27 -13.87 6.99
C ALA A 641 -17.75 -14.15 6.63
N GLY A 642 -18.21 -13.63 5.49
CA GLY A 642 -19.61 -13.75 5.07
C GLY A 642 -20.57 -12.80 5.81
N GLY A 643 -21.88 -13.07 5.70
CA GLY A 643 -22.96 -12.24 6.28
C GLY A 643 -23.91 -11.59 5.26
N ASN A 644 -25.01 -11.00 5.75
CA ASN A 644 -26.17 -10.53 4.97
C ASN A 644 -26.07 -9.08 4.43
N GLU A 645 -24.89 -8.44 4.45
CA GLU A 645 -24.70 -7.08 3.92
C GLU A 645 -23.90 -7.13 2.60
N GLN A 646 -24.40 -6.46 1.56
CA GLN A 646 -24.13 -6.70 0.13
C GLN A 646 -22.63 -6.72 -0.28
N GLY A 647 -22.29 -7.66 -1.18
CA GLY A 647 -21.02 -7.70 -1.94
C GLY A 647 -20.34 -9.08 -1.96
N ASN A 648 -20.38 -9.82 -0.84
CA ASN A 648 -19.62 -11.08 -0.65
C ASN A 648 -20.43 -12.18 0.07
N ARG A 649 -21.73 -12.30 -0.26
CA ARG A 649 -22.61 -13.31 0.34
C ARG A 649 -22.15 -14.72 -0.05
N PHE A 650 -21.96 -15.61 0.94
CA PHE A 650 -21.82 -17.04 0.68
C PHE A 650 -23.15 -17.64 0.26
N ASP A 651 -23.07 -18.67 -0.57
CA ASP A 651 -24.16 -19.59 -0.85
C ASP A 651 -23.60 -20.99 -0.60
N TRP A 652 -23.93 -21.51 0.59
CA TRP A 652 -23.42 -22.76 1.14
C TRP A 652 -21.89 -22.75 1.35
N ALA A 653 -21.46 -22.14 2.46
CA ALA A 653 -20.05 -22.16 2.90
C ALA A 653 -19.67 -23.57 3.40
N THR A 654 -19.06 -24.39 2.54
CA THR A 654 -18.87 -25.83 2.78
C THR A 654 -17.63 -26.16 3.62
N HIS A 655 -16.53 -25.43 3.42
CA HIS A 655 -15.27 -25.70 4.10
C HIS A 655 -14.49 -24.44 4.40
N ILE A 656 -13.69 -24.46 5.47
CA ILE A 656 -12.87 -23.34 5.90
C ILE A 656 -11.42 -23.73 6.13
N PHE A 657 -10.53 -22.80 5.85
CA PHE A 657 -9.13 -22.90 6.18
C PHE A 657 -8.61 -21.58 6.71
N VAL A 658 -7.79 -21.61 7.76
CA VAL A 658 -7.17 -20.42 8.34
C VAL A 658 -5.65 -20.55 8.26
N ASP A 659 -5.00 -19.61 7.58
CA ASP A 659 -3.54 -19.59 7.48
C ASP A 659 -2.88 -18.97 8.72
N LYS A 660 -1.55 -19.06 8.80
CA LYS A 660 -0.74 -18.49 9.89
C LYS A 660 -0.89 -16.97 10.07
N ASP A 661 -1.32 -16.26 9.03
CA ASP A 661 -1.52 -14.82 9.05
C ASP A 661 -2.97 -14.47 9.46
N HIS A 662 -3.76 -15.48 9.83
CA HIS A 662 -5.19 -15.43 10.14
C HIS A 662 -6.06 -14.95 8.97
N SER A 663 -5.63 -15.23 7.73
CA SER A 663 -6.52 -15.12 6.58
C SER A 663 -7.43 -16.34 6.53
N ILE A 664 -8.70 -16.11 6.23
CA ILE A 664 -9.76 -17.11 6.20
C ILE A 664 -10.08 -17.41 4.74
N TYR A 665 -9.93 -18.68 4.35
CA TYR A 665 -10.31 -19.19 3.04
C TYR A 665 -11.59 -19.99 3.21
N VAL A 666 -12.55 -19.77 2.32
CA VAL A 666 -13.87 -20.40 2.40
C VAL A 666 -14.22 -20.92 1.03
N SER A 667 -14.54 -22.21 0.96
CA SER A 667 -15.22 -22.80 -0.19
C SER A 667 -16.68 -22.34 -0.20
N ASP A 668 -17.04 -21.60 -1.23
CA ASP A 668 -18.38 -21.04 -1.44
C ASP A 668 -19.06 -21.91 -2.51
N GLY A 669 -19.69 -23.00 -2.03
CA GLY A 669 -20.03 -24.18 -2.82
C GLY A 669 -20.98 -23.89 -3.97
N ASP A 670 -22.13 -23.28 -3.68
CA ASP A 670 -23.16 -23.00 -4.69
C ASP A 670 -22.80 -21.79 -5.57
N ASN A 671 -21.88 -20.93 -5.13
CA ASN A 671 -21.30 -19.89 -5.98
C ASN A 671 -20.08 -20.35 -6.80
N HIS A 672 -19.67 -21.62 -6.66
CA HIS A 672 -18.60 -22.26 -7.44
C HIS A 672 -17.27 -21.49 -7.41
N ARG A 673 -16.87 -21.07 -6.21
CA ARG A 673 -15.64 -20.28 -5.99
C ARG A 673 -15.03 -20.56 -4.63
N VAL A 674 -13.78 -20.12 -4.47
CA VAL A 674 -13.12 -20.02 -3.17
C VAL A 674 -12.81 -18.57 -2.91
N MET A 675 -13.17 -18.12 -1.72
CA MET A 675 -13.03 -16.74 -1.27
C MET A 675 -11.99 -16.65 -0.14
N LYS A 676 -11.19 -15.58 -0.10
CA LYS A 676 -10.21 -15.29 0.94
C LYS A 676 -10.53 -13.96 1.62
N TRP A 677 -10.62 -13.96 2.95
CA TRP A 677 -10.62 -12.76 3.78
C TRP A 677 -9.26 -12.63 4.45
N MET A 678 -8.59 -11.51 4.22
CA MET A 678 -7.42 -11.17 5.03
C MET A 678 -7.87 -10.83 6.46
N LYS A 679 -6.95 -10.91 7.43
CA LYS A 679 -7.25 -10.60 8.83
C LYS A 679 -7.92 -9.23 8.97
N ARG A 680 -9.15 -9.21 9.51
CA ARG A 680 -10.02 -8.02 9.70
C ARG A 680 -10.52 -7.34 8.41
N ALA A 681 -10.38 -7.98 7.24
CA ALA A 681 -11.00 -7.49 6.02
C ALA A 681 -12.53 -7.51 6.16
N LYS A 682 -13.19 -6.46 5.68
CA LYS A 682 -14.67 -6.42 5.59
C LYS A 682 -15.19 -7.19 4.37
N GLU A 683 -14.35 -7.35 3.36
CA GLU A 683 -14.68 -7.96 2.08
C GLU A 683 -13.68 -9.06 1.73
N GLY A 684 -14.16 -10.09 1.02
CA GLY A 684 -13.35 -11.20 0.56
C GLY A 684 -12.94 -11.02 -0.89
N ILE A 685 -11.86 -11.68 -1.31
CA ILE A 685 -11.42 -11.74 -2.70
C ILE A 685 -11.57 -13.17 -3.23
N ILE A 686 -11.90 -13.31 -4.52
CA ILE A 686 -11.92 -14.62 -5.18
C ILE A 686 -10.46 -15.07 -5.38
N VAL A 687 -10.13 -16.27 -4.92
CA VAL A 687 -8.79 -16.86 -5.06
C VAL A 687 -8.76 -18.16 -5.88
N ALA A 688 -9.93 -18.75 -6.14
CA ALA A 688 -10.10 -19.83 -7.11
C ALA A 688 -11.52 -19.84 -7.68
N GLY A 689 -11.68 -20.23 -8.95
CA GLY A 689 -12.98 -20.25 -9.62
C GLY A 689 -13.58 -18.86 -9.82
N GLY A 690 -14.90 -18.72 -9.63
CA GLY A 690 -15.61 -17.43 -9.74
C GLY A 690 -16.10 -17.07 -11.14
N ASN A 691 -15.91 -17.95 -12.13
CA ASN A 691 -16.42 -17.78 -13.50
C ASN A 691 -17.76 -18.51 -13.74
N GLY A 692 -18.46 -18.89 -12.67
CA GLY A 692 -19.66 -19.72 -12.72
C GLY A 692 -19.34 -21.22 -12.73
N GLU A 693 -20.39 -22.03 -12.83
CA GLU A 693 -20.28 -23.49 -12.87
C GLU A 693 -19.60 -23.95 -14.17
N GLY A 694 -18.62 -24.84 -14.06
CA GLY A 694 -18.03 -25.49 -15.23
C GLY A 694 -16.84 -26.37 -14.91
N ASN A 695 -16.26 -26.99 -15.93
CA ASN A 695 -15.15 -27.96 -15.80
C ASN A 695 -13.84 -27.49 -16.44
N SER A 696 -13.78 -26.27 -16.97
CA SER A 696 -12.53 -25.69 -17.47
C SER A 696 -11.54 -25.40 -16.34
N LEU A 697 -10.31 -25.00 -16.67
CA LEU A 697 -9.27 -24.69 -15.68
C LEU A 697 -9.52 -23.39 -14.89
N THR A 698 -10.47 -22.56 -15.32
CA THR A 698 -10.86 -21.32 -14.62
C THR A 698 -12.19 -21.45 -13.86
N HIS A 699 -12.83 -22.61 -13.93
CA HIS A 699 -14.13 -22.89 -13.32
C HIS A 699 -14.00 -23.96 -12.24
N LEU A 700 -14.95 -23.93 -11.30
CA LEU A 700 -15.20 -24.97 -10.33
C LEU A 700 -16.67 -25.41 -10.47
N SER A 701 -17.03 -26.58 -9.94
CA SER A 701 -18.42 -26.99 -9.74
C SER A 701 -18.53 -27.62 -8.35
N LEU A 702 -19.28 -26.93 -7.50
CA LEU A 702 -19.50 -27.28 -6.10
C LEU A 702 -18.21 -27.58 -5.33
N PRO A 703 -17.26 -26.62 -5.20
CA PRO A 703 -16.06 -26.85 -4.42
C PRO A 703 -16.42 -27.12 -2.96
N GLN A 704 -15.93 -28.23 -2.40
CA GLN A 704 -16.22 -28.61 -1.02
C GLN A 704 -15.04 -28.30 -0.12
N GLY A 705 -13.95 -29.06 -0.18
CA GLY A 705 -12.74 -28.86 0.63
C GLY A 705 -11.78 -27.80 0.09
N VAL A 706 -11.10 -27.10 1.00
CA VAL A 706 -10.03 -26.14 0.69
C VAL A 706 -8.88 -26.24 1.68
N THR A 707 -7.65 -26.22 1.19
CA THR A 707 -6.43 -26.10 1.99
C THR A 707 -5.40 -25.23 1.29
N VAL A 708 -4.45 -24.65 2.04
CA VAL A 708 -3.45 -23.72 1.49
C VAL A 708 -2.06 -24.11 1.97
N ASP A 709 -1.10 -24.18 1.05
CA ASP A 709 0.30 -24.41 1.40
C ASP A 709 1.02 -23.16 1.91
N HIS A 710 2.25 -23.33 2.39
CA HIS A 710 3.05 -22.22 2.91
C HIS A 710 3.53 -21.23 1.84
N LEU A 711 3.35 -21.54 0.55
CA LEU A 711 3.62 -20.64 -0.57
C LEU A 711 2.37 -19.84 -0.96
N GLY A 712 1.23 -20.08 -0.31
CA GLY A 712 -0.04 -19.45 -0.65
C GLY A 712 -0.78 -20.10 -1.81
N ASN A 713 -0.36 -21.29 -2.28
CA ASN A 713 -1.15 -22.00 -3.28
C ASN A 713 -2.41 -22.60 -2.64
N VAL A 714 -3.54 -22.41 -3.30
CA VAL A 714 -4.87 -22.86 -2.85
C VAL A 714 -5.20 -24.19 -3.53
N TYR A 715 -5.47 -25.23 -2.75
CA TYR A 715 -5.88 -26.54 -3.23
C TYR A 715 -7.36 -26.75 -2.91
N VAL A 716 -8.11 -27.23 -3.89
CA VAL A 716 -9.58 -27.28 -3.83
C VAL A 716 -10.07 -28.65 -4.27
N ALA A 717 -10.97 -29.25 -3.48
CA ALA A 717 -11.76 -30.39 -3.91
C ALA A 717 -12.92 -29.91 -4.78
N ASP A 718 -12.74 -30.00 -6.10
CA ASP A 718 -13.72 -29.61 -7.11
C ASP A 718 -14.72 -30.77 -7.31
N CYS A 719 -15.68 -30.84 -6.37
CA CYS A 719 -16.45 -32.04 -6.04
C CYS A 719 -17.20 -32.61 -7.24
N ASN A 720 -18.03 -31.81 -7.92
CA ASN A 720 -18.85 -32.27 -9.02
C ASN A 720 -18.02 -32.52 -10.30
N ASN A 721 -16.82 -31.95 -10.39
CA ASN A 721 -15.87 -32.26 -11.46
C ASN A 721 -14.93 -33.45 -11.14
N HIS A 722 -15.06 -34.06 -9.96
CA HIS A 722 -14.34 -35.27 -9.55
C HIS A 722 -12.81 -35.13 -9.65
N ARG A 723 -12.28 -33.99 -9.18
CA ARG A 723 -10.86 -33.67 -9.26
C ARG A 723 -10.39 -32.82 -8.09
N ILE A 724 -9.09 -32.84 -7.84
CA ILE A 724 -8.43 -31.87 -6.97
C ILE A 724 -7.68 -30.88 -7.85
N MET A 725 -7.91 -29.59 -7.59
CA MET A 725 -7.32 -28.49 -8.34
C MET A 725 -6.37 -27.67 -7.47
N ARG A 726 -5.40 -27.00 -8.08
CA ARG A 726 -4.48 -26.06 -7.43
C ARG A 726 -4.46 -24.72 -8.18
N TRP A 727 -4.60 -23.62 -7.44
CA TRP A 727 -4.33 -22.26 -7.89
C TRP A 727 -3.08 -21.71 -7.19
N SER A 728 -2.15 -21.18 -7.98
CA SER A 728 -1.05 -20.37 -7.42
C SER A 728 -1.55 -18.99 -7.02
N GLU A 729 -0.88 -18.38 -6.03
CA GLU A 729 -1.24 -17.04 -5.56
C GLU A 729 -1.23 -16.04 -6.72
N GLY A 730 -2.35 -15.35 -6.94
CA GLY A 730 -2.54 -14.39 -8.03
C GLY A 730 -2.83 -14.99 -9.42
N SER A 731 -2.93 -16.32 -9.55
CA SER A 731 -3.28 -16.97 -10.82
C SER A 731 -4.76 -16.83 -11.15
N CYS A 732 -5.09 -16.59 -12.43
CA CYS A 732 -6.46 -16.60 -12.94
C CYS A 732 -6.95 -18.01 -13.34
N GLU A 733 -6.05 -18.98 -13.46
CA GLU A 733 -6.35 -20.36 -13.84
C GLU A 733 -5.72 -21.38 -12.89
N GLY A 734 -6.39 -22.51 -12.73
CA GLY A 734 -5.96 -23.61 -11.89
C GLY A 734 -5.31 -24.72 -12.69
N THR A 735 -4.73 -25.68 -11.98
CA THR A 735 -4.12 -26.89 -12.54
C THR A 735 -4.70 -28.11 -11.86
N ILE A 736 -4.91 -29.19 -12.62
CA ILE A 736 -5.37 -30.46 -12.05
C ILE A 736 -4.19 -31.10 -11.32
N VAL A 737 -4.39 -31.39 -10.03
CA VAL A 737 -3.40 -32.04 -9.16
C VAL A 737 -3.50 -33.56 -9.32
N VAL A 738 -4.69 -34.10 -9.09
CA VAL A 738 -5.07 -35.50 -9.22
C VAL A 738 -6.55 -35.60 -9.58
N GLY A 739 -6.97 -36.72 -10.18
CA GLY A 739 -8.35 -36.92 -10.63
C GLY A 739 -8.62 -36.29 -12.00
N GLY A 740 -9.87 -35.95 -12.29
CA GLY A 740 -10.28 -35.38 -13.59
C GLY A 740 -10.32 -36.38 -14.75
N ASN A 741 -10.14 -37.68 -14.46
CA ASN A 741 -10.18 -38.77 -15.44
C ASN A 741 -11.58 -39.41 -15.55
N GLY A 742 -12.62 -38.60 -15.34
CA GLY A 742 -14.01 -39.03 -15.21
C GLY A 742 -14.37 -39.60 -13.83
N GLU A 743 -15.67 -39.66 -13.57
CA GLU A 743 -16.23 -40.32 -12.37
C GLU A 743 -15.85 -41.81 -12.35
N GLY A 744 -15.44 -42.33 -11.20
CA GLY A 744 -15.22 -43.78 -11.06
C GLY A 744 -14.35 -44.19 -9.89
N ARG A 745 -14.04 -45.50 -9.84
CA ARG A 745 -13.35 -46.19 -8.72
C ARG A 745 -11.88 -46.49 -8.96
N LYS A 746 -11.35 -46.18 -10.15
CA LYS A 746 -9.94 -46.44 -10.46
C LYS A 746 -9.02 -45.60 -9.55
N PRO A 747 -7.73 -45.96 -9.40
CA PRO A 747 -6.78 -45.22 -8.56
C PRO A 747 -6.59 -43.74 -8.93
N ASN A 748 -6.91 -43.35 -10.18
CA ASN A 748 -6.78 -41.98 -10.69
C ASN A 748 -8.15 -41.32 -10.93
N GLN A 749 -9.22 -41.89 -10.40
CA GLN A 749 -10.60 -41.41 -10.49
C GLN A 749 -11.17 -41.19 -9.10
N PHE A 750 -12.12 -40.25 -9.02
CA PHE A 750 -12.90 -39.97 -7.82
C PHE A 750 -14.39 -40.01 -8.17
N THR A 751 -15.22 -40.09 -7.13
CA THR A 751 -16.65 -39.81 -7.20
C THR A 751 -16.98 -38.83 -6.08
N ARG A 752 -17.12 -37.55 -6.47
CA ARG A 752 -17.45 -36.42 -5.57
C ARG A 752 -16.47 -36.29 -4.39
N PRO A 753 -15.19 -35.94 -4.63
CA PRO A 753 -14.27 -35.71 -3.51
C PRO A 753 -14.75 -34.51 -2.67
N THR A 754 -14.74 -34.66 -1.35
CA THR A 754 -15.34 -33.68 -0.42
C THR A 754 -14.29 -32.88 0.33
N ASP A 755 -13.16 -33.49 0.69
CA ASP A 755 -12.11 -32.86 1.48
C ASP A 755 -10.71 -33.38 1.09
N LEU A 756 -9.69 -32.62 1.50
CA LEU A 756 -8.29 -32.89 1.25
C LEU A 756 -7.39 -32.40 2.39
N SER A 757 -6.38 -33.20 2.73
CA SER A 757 -5.37 -32.83 3.72
C SER A 757 -4.00 -33.37 3.31
N PHE A 758 -2.95 -32.82 3.91
CA PHE A 758 -1.58 -33.24 3.66
C PHE A 758 -0.93 -33.80 4.94
N ASP A 759 -0.03 -34.77 4.78
CA ASP A 759 0.90 -35.18 5.85
C ASP A 759 2.15 -34.29 5.88
N VAL A 760 2.96 -34.43 6.94
CA VAL A 760 4.24 -33.70 7.10
C VAL A 760 5.23 -33.93 5.95
N GLU A 761 5.16 -35.06 5.26
CA GLU A 761 5.96 -35.34 4.05
C GLU A 761 5.39 -34.68 2.78
N GLY A 762 4.19 -34.10 2.85
CA GLY A 762 3.50 -33.42 1.74
C GLY A 762 2.71 -34.35 0.82
N ASN A 763 2.47 -35.60 1.23
CA ASN A 763 1.57 -36.49 0.51
C ASN A 763 0.12 -36.02 0.69
N LEU A 764 -0.68 -36.14 -0.37
CA LEU A 764 -2.06 -35.67 -0.43
C LEU A 764 -3.03 -36.79 -0.05
N TYR A 765 -3.94 -36.51 0.87
CA TYR A 765 -5.04 -37.39 1.30
C TYR A 765 -6.35 -36.78 0.82
N VAL A 766 -7.21 -37.58 0.22
CA VAL A 766 -8.49 -37.13 -0.35
C VAL A 766 -9.61 -38.03 0.15
N THR A 767 -10.68 -37.44 0.67
CA THR A 767 -11.95 -38.13 0.96
C THR A 767 -12.73 -38.29 -0.35
N ASP A 768 -12.87 -39.54 -0.79
CA ASP A 768 -13.57 -39.92 -2.02
C ASP A 768 -14.97 -40.42 -1.65
N TRP A 769 -15.85 -39.46 -1.33
CA TRP A 769 -17.13 -39.65 -0.67
C TRP A 769 -18.02 -40.72 -1.32
N GLY A 770 -18.21 -40.64 -2.64
CA GLY A 770 -19.08 -41.55 -3.38
C GLY A 770 -18.50 -42.96 -3.54
N ASN A 771 -17.19 -43.10 -3.34
CA ASN A 771 -16.52 -44.39 -3.34
C ASN A 771 -16.27 -44.94 -1.93
N HIS A 772 -16.63 -44.18 -0.88
CA HIS A 772 -16.54 -44.56 0.51
C HIS A 772 -15.13 -45.00 0.92
N ARG A 773 -14.14 -44.18 0.54
CA ARG A 773 -12.72 -44.45 0.79
C ARG A 773 -11.92 -43.17 0.98
N ILE A 774 -10.72 -43.33 1.54
CA ILE A 774 -9.68 -42.30 1.55
C ILE A 774 -8.55 -42.75 0.62
N GLN A 775 -8.15 -41.87 -0.30
CA GLN A 775 -7.00 -42.11 -1.17
C GLN A 775 -5.81 -41.24 -0.76
N LYS A 776 -4.62 -41.86 -0.71
CA LYS A 776 -3.33 -41.20 -0.52
C LYS A 776 -2.59 -41.12 -1.85
N PHE A 777 -2.06 -39.95 -2.18
CA PHE A 777 -1.20 -39.70 -3.33
C PHE A 777 0.16 -39.24 -2.84
N GLU A 778 1.20 -39.98 -3.19
CA GLU A 778 2.57 -39.65 -2.80
C GLU A 778 3.14 -38.56 -3.71
N ILE A 779 4.04 -37.73 -3.17
CA ILE A 779 4.82 -36.80 -3.99
C ILE A 779 5.59 -37.58 -5.06
N ASP A 780 5.57 -37.08 -6.28
CA ASP A 780 6.42 -37.56 -7.35
C ASP A 780 7.78 -36.87 -7.25
N LEU A 781 8.82 -37.65 -6.94
CA LEU A 781 10.18 -37.16 -6.74
C LEU A 781 11.01 -37.11 -8.04
N ASN A 782 10.40 -37.46 -9.17
CA ASN A 782 11.07 -37.57 -10.48
C ASN A 782 10.82 -36.39 -11.41
#